data_AF-A0A8B8I6A4-F1
#
_entry.id   AF-A0A8B8I6A4-F1
#
_cell.length_a   1.000
_cell.length_b   1.000
_cell.length_c   1.000
_cell.angle_alpha   90.00
_cell.angle_beta   90.00
_cell.angle_gamma   90.00
#
_symmetry.space_group_name_H-M   'P 1'
#
loop_
_entity.id
_entity.type
_entity.pdbx_description
1 polymer ?
#
loop_
_entity_poly.entity_id
_entity_poly.type
_entity_poly.pdbx_seq_one_letter_code
_entity_poly.pdbx_strand_id
1 'polypeptide(L)'
;MARTTVYLIYLLALPFSYGYNGDSFELECPDECDCHYFRINWVTDCSESNLTSIPYDELSLSVYILDLNGNNITSLQRFPNDIKMRRLQIANNRLTRVDRDAFKGLDYLIDIDLSGNNISYVDPEAFLDSHGLLNVELQDNPLNMIEGPFLMSSTLQYLDISNCNLSIINSQFFDNITSLTTLDLSNNPLISLEGDVFNVLTSLETLKINDCKLNIITGNLFSSLINLKNLEMAGNDLSNINWPEVLGTLTRLEYLNLRKSGLTSLSEDTFSNCTNLVTLILAENELRDLDVAVTLGNSVNHLEVLDLSNCKIKGPISGDAFANATRMKSLYLSGNPLFAPDLQEALAPLPKLEKLFLSNCGLSNLPDNFNVFENLLELDISHNPLVNVFTRLLAPLEKIEYLNMGYSNLSYIGPETFAHMTSLKKLVLSGNDLLSLEAGLFGNLTQLTALELEFCGLKRPINANAFFKNLTYTDLREIKLGGNPLVIPPSGPLFPKQLSQVTVLDLSNCNITSLNPDAFKNTENLTELNLASNQIKAEDESLLFLETLRHLEKINLSNNNLTTIDPQLFVNNPKLHSINLIGNPFICDCKIAEMWDWANMIKGDLDVLIGAKSAEKDIVVKGNKKKKYLYCHYNEAQLRNMTIITNKTVPGRRPFVKPREWTYANRTWAKYVRESGCEPVVKILRPVALIADLFDESHGRNISTPALILAVMALALGLGTVIMTLRLFQKRQVSEMDTENNRKQR
;
A
#
# COMPACT_ATOMS: atom_id res chain seq x y z
N MET A 1 2.52 9.09 69.81
CA MET A 1 2.78 8.92 68.36
C MET A 1 1.57 9.40 67.56
N ALA A 2 1.33 10.69 67.58
CA ALA A 2 0.27 11.36 66.85
C ALA A 2 0.82 12.75 66.54
N ARG A 3 1.41 12.93 65.34
CA ARG A 3 1.75 14.23 64.73
C ARG A 3 2.46 14.18 63.37
N THR A 4 2.57 13.02 62.72
CA THR A 4 3.20 12.91 61.39
C THR A 4 2.28 12.45 60.26
N THR A 5 0.99 12.19 60.53
CA THR A 5 0.04 11.71 59.51
C THR A 5 -0.80 12.81 58.83
N VAL A 6 -0.63 14.09 59.21
CA VAL A 6 -1.48 15.19 58.69
C VAL A 6 -0.75 16.08 57.67
N TYR A 7 0.58 15.97 57.53
CA TYR A 7 1.35 16.78 56.56
C TYR A 7 1.60 16.10 55.21
N LEU A 8 1.33 14.80 55.05
CA LEU A 8 1.44 14.11 53.76
C LEU A 8 0.16 14.17 52.90
N ILE A 9 -0.96 14.63 53.46
CA ILE A 9 -2.25 14.76 52.74
C ILE A 9 -2.37 16.13 52.03
N TYR A 10 -1.55 17.11 52.40
CA TYR A 10 -1.59 18.47 51.83
C TYR A 10 -0.59 18.72 50.69
N LEU A 11 0.20 17.73 50.29
CA LEU A 11 1.20 17.85 49.20
C LEU A 11 0.93 16.91 48.00
N LEU A 12 -0.21 16.22 47.98
CA LEU A 12 -0.69 15.42 46.84
C LEU A 12 -2.02 15.95 46.26
N ALA A 13 -2.40 17.17 46.63
CA ALA A 13 -3.48 17.90 45.99
C ALA A 13 -2.88 19.05 45.18
N LEU A 14 -2.98 18.95 43.84
CA LEU A 14 -2.54 19.81 42.74
C LEU A 14 -1.37 19.19 41.95
N PRO A 15 -1.63 18.76 40.70
CA PRO A 15 -2.03 19.68 39.64
C PRO A 15 -3.44 19.40 39.09
N PHE A 16 -3.89 20.31 38.21
CA PHE A 16 -5.20 20.36 37.53
C PHE A 16 -6.33 21.08 38.26
N SER A 17 -6.05 22.30 38.69
CA SER A 17 -6.95 23.41 38.37
C SER A 17 -6.80 23.73 36.88
N TYR A 18 -7.49 22.98 36.01
CA TYR A 18 -7.93 23.49 34.71
C TYR A 18 -9.40 23.84 34.87
N GLY A 19 -9.77 25.03 34.38
CA GLY A 19 -11.06 25.65 34.59
C GLY A 19 -12.21 24.72 34.23
N TYR A 20 -13.06 24.48 35.22
CA TYR A 20 -14.48 24.24 35.00
C TYR A 20 -15.04 25.52 34.36
N ASN A 21 -14.90 25.67 33.05
CA ASN A 21 -15.91 26.37 32.29
C ASN A 21 -17.06 25.38 32.16
N GLY A 22 -18.21 25.74 32.73
CA GLY A 22 -19.44 25.03 32.46
C GLY A 22 -19.73 25.16 30.97
N ASP A 23 -19.61 24.04 30.27
CA ASP A 23 -20.46 23.63 29.15
C ASP A 23 -20.32 22.11 29.05
N SER A 24 -21.14 21.42 29.83
CA SER A 24 -21.47 20.02 29.55
C SER A 24 -22.50 20.02 28.42
N PHE A 25 -22.03 19.97 27.19
CA PHE A 25 -22.79 19.38 26.09
C PHE A 25 -21.97 18.20 25.56
N GLU A 26 -22.23 17.02 26.12
CA GLU A 26 -22.01 15.76 25.40
C GLU A 26 -22.88 15.81 24.14
N LEU A 27 -22.31 16.27 23.03
CA LEU A 27 -22.71 16.07 21.63
C LEU A 27 -21.68 16.82 20.76
N GLU A 28 -20.45 16.29 20.66
CA GLU A 28 -19.38 16.88 19.82
C GLU A 28 -19.08 16.06 18.56
N CYS A 29 -19.79 14.96 18.37
CA CYS A 29 -19.64 14.11 17.20
C CYS A 29 -21.01 13.85 16.56
N PRO A 30 -21.15 14.06 15.25
CA PRO A 30 -22.39 13.72 14.57
C PRO A 30 -22.72 12.23 14.64
N ASP A 31 -24.01 11.88 14.64
CA ASP A 31 -24.50 10.50 14.80
C ASP A 31 -23.97 9.54 13.72
N GLU A 32 -23.71 10.04 12.51
CA GLU A 32 -23.15 9.28 11.40
C GLU A 32 -21.63 9.29 11.33
N CYS A 33 -20.92 9.92 12.27
CA CYS A 33 -19.47 10.10 12.23
C CYS A 33 -18.74 9.45 13.41
N ASP A 34 -17.43 9.26 13.28
CA ASP A 34 -16.50 8.88 14.33
C ASP A 34 -15.55 10.05 14.64
N CYS A 35 -15.44 10.42 15.92
CA CYS A 35 -14.64 11.57 16.33
C CYS A 35 -13.60 11.17 17.36
N HIS A 36 -12.37 11.59 17.11
CA HIS A 36 -11.23 11.20 17.95
C HIS A 36 -10.13 12.26 17.90
N TYR A 37 -9.24 12.20 18.89
CA TYR A 37 -8.00 12.98 18.86
C TYR A 37 -6.91 12.22 18.10
N PHE A 38 -6.34 12.86 17.08
CA PHE A 38 -5.07 12.44 16.49
C PHE A 38 -3.95 13.32 17.03
N ARG A 39 -3.15 12.75 17.95
CA ARG A 39 -2.17 13.49 18.78
C ARG A 39 -2.85 14.59 19.61
N ILE A 40 -2.79 15.84 19.16
CA ILE A 40 -3.39 17.01 19.81
C ILE A 40 -4.51 17.64 18.98
N ASN A 41 -4.78 17.09 17.79
CA ASN A 41 -5.72 17.65 16.82
C ASN A 41 -7.05 16.89 16.90
N TRP A 42 -8.16 17.63 16.91
CA TRP A 42 -9.50 17.05 16.83
C TRP A 42 -9.82 16.64 15.39
N VAL A 43 -10.16 15.37 15.19
CA VAL A 43 -10.55 14.79 13.90
C VAL A 43 -12.02 14.37 13.98
N THR A 44 -12.77 14.78 12.98
CA THR A 44 -14.16 14.34 12.75
C THR A 44 -14.18 13.57 11.44
N ASP A 45 -14.33 12.24 11.52
CA ASP A 45 -14.35 11.33 10.38
C ASP A 45 -15.79 10.89 10.10
N CYS A 46 -16.32 11.38 8.99
CA CYS A 46 -17.65 11.10 8.49
C CYS A 46 -17.60 10.32 7.16
N SER A 47 -16.47 9.69 6.84
CA SER A 47 -16.25 9.02 5.57
C SER A 47 -17.18 7.80 5.37
N GLU A 48 -17.49 7.48 4.11
CA GLU A 48 -18.30 6.33 3.67
C GLU A 48 -19.67 6.14 4.38
N SER A 49 -20.18 7.18 5.03
CA SER A 49 -21.38 7.12 5.88
C SER A 49 -22.68 7.34 5.08
N ASN A 50 -22.57 7.37 3.75
CA ASN A 50 -23.67 7.58 2.81
C ASN A 50 -24.42 8.91 3.06
N LEU A 51 -23.69 9.92 3.56
CA LEU A 51 -24.19 11.26 3.83
C LEU A 51 -24.59 11.97 2.54
N THR A 52 -25.72 12.68 2.57
CA THR A 52 -26.16 13.54 1.46
C THR A 52 -25.89 15.03 1.73
N SER A 53 -25.54 15.37 2.96
CA SER A 53 -25.25 16.72 3.44
C SER A 53 -24.28 16.66 4.62
N ILE A 54 -23.51 17.72 4.82
CA ILE A 54 -22.63 17.86 5.99
C ILE A 54 -23.49 18.17 7.23
N PRO A 55 -23.23 17.54 8.39
CA PRO A 55 -23.93 17.82 9.64
C PRO A 55 -23.44 19.13 10.29
N TYR A 56 -23.66 20.27 9.62
CA TYR A 56 -23.10 21.58 9.99
C TYR A 56 -23.35 21.99 11.45
N ASP A 57 -24.55 21.69 11.99
CA ASP A 57 -24.97 22.10 13.33
C ASP A 57 -24.31 21.27 14.46
N GLU A 58 -23.73 20.11 14.12
CA GLU A 58 -23.12 19.17 15.06
C GLU A 58 -21.59 19.22 15.00
N LEU A 59 -21.01 20.01 14.10
CA LEU A 59 -19.57 20.15 13.96
C LEU A 59 -18.96 20.96 15.12
N SER A 60 -17.90 20.41 15.71
CA SER A 60 -17.06 21.15 16.67
C SER A 60 -16.34 22.32 16.00
N LEU A 61 -16.43 23.52 16.59
CA LEU A 61 -15.70 24.71 16.13
C LEU A 61 -14.16 24.54 16.20
N SER A 62 -13.69 23.59 17.01
CA SER A 62 -12.26 23.28 17.17
C SER A 62 -11.77 22.16 16.26
N VAL A 63 -12.60 21.69 15.31
CA VAL A 63 -12.20 20.68 14.34
C VAL A 63 -10.95 21.12 13.58
N TYR A 64 -9.96 20.23 13.53
CA TYR A 64 -8.72 20.45 12.80
C TYR A 64 -8.79 19.79 11.42
N ILE A 65 -9.23 18.52 11.39
CA ILE A 65 -9.46 17.72 10.18
C ILE A 65 -10.93 17.33 10.15
N LEU A 66 -11.61 17.66 9.07
CA LEU A 66 -12.94 17.14 8.74
C LEU A 66 -12.81 16.22 7.52
N ASP A 67 -13.04 14.92 7.72
CA ASP A 67 -13.05 13.92 6.66
C ASP A 67 -14.50 13.57 6.28
N LEU A 68 -14.84 13.82 5.02
CA LEU A 68 -16.15 13.58 4.41
C LEU A 68 -16.04 12.70 3.16
N ASN A 69 -14.94 11.98 3.00
CA ASN A 69 -14.64 11.22 1.79
C ASN A 69 -15.67 10.11 1.50
N GLY A 70 -15.92 9.81 0.23
CA GLY A 70 -16.71 8.63 -0.16
C GLY A 70 -18.20 8.72 0.18
N ASN A 71 -18.75 9.93 0.27
CA ASN A 71 -20.16 10.19 0.56
C ASN A 71 -20.96 10.54 -0.71
N ASN A 72 -22.20 11.00 -0.51
CA ASN A 72 -23.14 11.37 -1.56
C ASN A 72 -23.51 12.87 -1.49
N ILE A 73 -22.56 13.72 -1.06
CA ILE A 73 -22.78 15.16 -0.90
C ILE A 73 -22.74 15.83 -2.26
N THR A 74 -23.78 16.62 -2.58
CA THR A 74 -23.94 17.26 -3.90
C THR A 74 -23.60 18.76 -3.92
N SER A 75 -23.60 19.41 -2.76
CA SER A 75 -23.39 20.86 -2.63
C SER A 75 -22.88 21.22 -1.23
N LEU A 76 -22.15 22.33 -1.14
CA LEU A 76 -21.68 22.90 0.11
C LEU A 76 -22.47 24.14 0.49
N GLN A 77 -22.75 24.26 1.78
CA GLN A 77 -23.19 25.47 2.44
C GLN A 77 -22.02 26.10 3.20
N ARG A 78 -22.21 27.34 3.62
CA ARG A 78 -21.21 28.08 4.40
C ARG A 78 -20.96 27.41 5.75
N PHE A 79 -19.70 27.18 6.06
CA PHE A 79 -19.28 26.67 7.37
C PHE A 79 -19.47 27.72 8.49
N PRO A 80 -19.54 27.29 9.77
CA PRO A 80 -19.57 28.21 10.91
C PRO A 80 -18.39 29.19 10.90
N ASN A 81 -18.62 30.49 11.10
CA ASN A 81 -17.57 31.51 10.96
C ASN A 81 -16.39 31.34 11.92
N ASP A 82 -16.60 30.75 13.09
CA ASP A 82 -15.56 30.57 14.12
C ASP A 82 -14.84 29.21 14.01
N ILE A 83 -15.08 28.45 12.94
CA ILE A 83 -14.48 27.14 12.72
C ILE A 83 -12.97 27.26 12.47
N LYS A 84 -12.17 26.46 13.17
CA LYS A 84 -10.69 26.49 13.10
C LYS A 84 -10.10 25.38 12.22
N MET A 85 -10.89 24.91 11.27
CA MET A 85 -10.54 23.83 10.35
C MET A 85 -9.31 24.19 9.52
N ARG A 86 -8.34 23.27 9.46
CA ARG A 86 -7.11 23.44 8.68
C ARG A 86 -7.03 22.51 7.48
N ARG A 87 -7.70 21.37 7.58
CA ARG A 87 -7.82 20.40 6.50
C ARG A 87 -9.28 20.00 6.31
N LEU A 88 -9.74 20.11 5.07
CA LEU A 88 -11.05 19.63 4.62
C LEU A 88 -10.85 18.55 3.56
N GLN A 89 -11.29 17.34 3.84
CA GLN A 89 -11.25 16.22 2.89
C GLN A 89 -12.68 15.88 2.47
N ILE A 90 -13.00 16.06 1.19
CA ILE A 90 -14.33 15.80 0.65
C ILE A 90 -14.25 15.12 -0.72
N ALA A 91 -13.23 14.27 -0.88
CA ALA A 91 -13.02 13.49 -2.07
C ALA A 91 -14.15 12.48 -2.31
N ASN A 92 -14.28 12.00 -3.56
CA ASN A 92 -15.20 10.92 -3.92
C ASN A 92 -16.66 11.18 -3.51
N ASN A 93 -17.12 12.42 -3.72
CA ASN A 93 -18.49 12.86 -3.48
C ASN A 93 -19.18 13.19 -4.82
N ARG A 94 -20.27 13.96 -4.79
CA ARG A 94 -21.03 14.36 -5.99
C ARG A 94 -21.10 15.87 -6.16
N LEU A 95 -20.11 16.60 -5.64
CA LEU A 95 -20.03 18.05 -5.81
C LEU A 95 -19.94 18.39 -7.29
N THR A 96 -20.63 19.46 -7.71
CA THR A 96 -20.66 19.88 -9.12
C THR A 96 -19.97 21.22 -9.38
N ARG A 97 -19.71 21.98 -8.32
CA ARG A 97 -19.11 23.32 -8.34
C ARG A 97 -18.45 23.64 -7.00
N VAL A 98 -17.49 24.56 -7.04
CA VAL A 98 -16.83 25.15 -5.87
C VAL A 98 -17.15 26.64 -5.87
N ASP A 99 -17.98 27.08 -4.93
CA ASP A 99 -18.47 28.46 -4.85
C ASP A 99 -17.81 29.23 -3.71
N ARG A 100 -17.52 30.51 -3.92
CA ARG A 100 -16.99 31.41 -2.89
C ARG A 100 -17.79 31.41 -1.59
N ASP A 101 -19.13 31.41 -1.68
CA ASP A 101 -19.97 31.49 -0.50
C ASP A 101 -19.83 30.29 0.45
N ALA A 102 -19.44 29.11 -0.06
CA ALA A 102 -19.27 27.91 0.76
C ALA A 102 -18.00 27.96 1.63
N PHE A 103 -16.93 28.59 1.13
CA PHE A 103 -15.62 28.63 1.79
C PHE A 103 -15.35 29.97 2.51
N LYS A 104 -16.30 30.90 2.44
CA LYS A 104 -16.22 32.21 3.10
C LYS A 104 -16.04 32.08 4.62
N GLY A 105 -15.00 32.72 5.15
CA GLY A 105 -14.63 32.69 6.57
C GLY A 105 -13.78 31.49 7.01
N LEU A 106 -13.29 30.65 6.08
CA LEU A 106 -12.34 29.58 6.40
C LEU A 106 -10.89 30.12 6.47
N ASP A 107 -10.64 30.99 7.45
CA ASP A 107 -9.38 31.74 7.60
C ASP A 107 -8.16 30.86 7.90
N TYR A 108 -8.39 29.67 8.47
CA TYR A 108 -7.34 28.75 8.92
C TYR A 108 -7.04 27.62 7.93
N LEU A 109 -7.79 27.54 6.82
CA LEU A 109 -7.65 26.46 5.85
C LEU A 109 -6.26 26.50 5.21
N ILE A 110 -5.56 25.36 5.26
CA ILE A 110 -4.23 25.16 4.68
C ILE A 110 -4.30 24.21 3.50
N ASP A 111 -5.19 23.22 3.59
CA ASP A 111 -5.19 22.02 2.77
C ASP A 111 -6.63 21.62 2.47
N ILE A 112 -6.93 21.41 1.19
CA ILE A 112 -8.25 20.99 0.74
C ILE A 112 -8.16 19.92 -0.34
N ASP A 113 -8.90 18.84 -0.13
CA ASP A 113 -9.05 17.74 -1.08
C ASP A 113 -10.49 17.68 -1.58
N LEU A 114 -10.66 18.03 -2.86
CA LEU A 114 -11.91 18.03 -3.62
C LEU A 114 -11.91 16.95 -4.72
N SER A 115 -10.96 16.02 -4.68
CA SER A 115 -10.73 15.05 -5.76
C SER A 115 -11.89 14.07 -5.98
N GLY A 116 -11.99 13.48 -7.17
CA GLY A 116 -12.98 12.43 -7.47
C GLY A 116 -14.45 12.87 -7.34
N ASN A 117 -14.74 14.15 -7.56
CA ASN A 117 -16.10 14.69 -7.57
C ASN A 117 -16.62 14.86 -9.02
N ASN A 118 -17.72 15.58 -9.20
CA ASN A 118 -18.23 15.95 -10.52
C ASN A 118 -18.09 17.47 -10.75
N ILE A 119 -17.04 18.08 -10.19
CA ILE A 119 -16.83 19.53 -10.23
C ILE A 119 -16.50 19.93 -11.67
N SER A 120 -17.33 20.83 -12.20
CA SER A 120 -17.17 21.36 -13.56
C SER A 120 -16.76 22.83 -13.58
N TYR A 121 -16.86 23.50 -12.44
CA TYR A 121 -16.58 24.92 -12.29
C TYR A 121 -16.04 25.22 -10.89
N VAL A 122 -15.02 26.07 -10.84
CA VAL A 122 -14.44 26.62 -9.62
C VAL A 122 -14.51 28.14 -9.73
N ASP A 123 -15.12 28.78 -8.74
CA ASP A 123 -15.10 30.25 -8.62
C ASP A 123 -13.66 30.71 -8.36
N PRO A 124 -13.08 31.63 -9.16
CA PRO A 124 -11.70 32.11 -8.96
C PRO A 124 -11.47 32.69 -7.56
N GLU A 125 -12.50 33.22 -6.91
CA GLU A 125 -12.43 33.77 -5.55
C GLU A 125 -12.82 32.77 -4.46
N ALA A 126 -12.97 31.47 -4.79
CA ALA A 126 -13.44 30.43 -3.87
C ALA A 126 -12.70 30.46 -2.53
N PHE A 127 -11.38 30.65 -2.56
CA PHE A 127 -10.52 30.58 -1.38
C PHE A 127 -9.89 31.92 -0.97
N LEU A 128 -10.51 33.04 -1.34
CA LEU A 128 -9.96 34.38 -1.10
C LEU A 128 -9.68 34.67 0.40
N ASP A 129 -10.53 34.16 1.29
CA ASP A 129 -10.42 34.35 2.75
C ASP A 129 -9.38 33.39 3.37
N SER A 130 -9.03 32.30 2.69
CA SER A 130 -8.08 31.28 3.17
C SER A 130 -6.63 31.71 2.94
N HIS A 131 -6.19 32.74 3.65
CA HIS A 131 -4.88 33.39 3.49
C HIS A 131 -3.66 32.48 3.75
N GLY A 132 -3.88 31.29 4.32
CA GLY A 132 -2.85 30.28 4.58
C GLY A 132 -2.93 29.06 3.67
N LEU A 133 -3.74 29.09 2.62
CA LEU A 133 -3.94 27.93 1.74
C LEU A 133 -2.66 27.61 0.96
N LEU A 134 -2.19 26.38 1.09
CA LEU A 134 -0.97 25.87 0.46
C LEU A 134 -1.25 24.80 -0.58
N ASN A 135 -2.23 23.93 -0.34
CA ASN A 135 -2.50 22.75 -1.15
C ASN A 135 -3.96 22.72 -1.61
N VAL A 136 -4.17 22.55 -2.91
CA VAL A 136 -5.48 22.31 -3.52
C VAL A 136 -5.39 21.06 -4.40
N GLU A 137 -6.18 20.06 -4.06
CA GLU A 137 -6.34 18.82 -4.83
C GLU A 137 -7.71 18.79 -5.50
N LEU A 138 -7.72 18.75 -6.82
CA LEU A 138 -8.91 18.79 -7.68
C LEU A 138 -8.92 17.66 -8.72
N GLN A 139 -7.98 16.73 -8.66
CA GLN A 139 -7.85 15.64 -9.61
C GLN A 139 -9.12 14.81 -9.73
N ASP A 140 -9.32 14.18 -10.88
CA ASP A 140 -10.50 13.36 -11.19
C ASP A 140 -11.83 14.15 -11.14
N ASN A 141 -11.83 15.43 -11.55
CA ASN A 141 -13.04 16.25 -11.70
C ASN A 141 -13.22 16.73 -13.14
N PRO A 142 -14.42 16.68 -13.74
CA PRO A 142 -14.63 17.10 -15.13
C PRO A 142 -14.67 18.63 -15.28
N LEU A 143 -13.57 19.33 -15.00
CA LEU A 143 -13.45 20.78 -15.13
C LEU A 143 -13.75 21.18 -16.59
N ASN A 144 -14.73 22.06 -16.76
CA ASN A 144 -15.00 22.67 -18.05
C ASN A 144 -13.98 23.78 -18.32
N MET A 145 -13.88 24.23 -19.58
CA MET A 145 -12.99 25.32 -19.99
C MET A 145 -13.21 26.57 -19.12
N ILE A 146 -12.13 27.09 -18.55
CA ILE A 146 -12.13 28.33 -17.76
C ILE A 146 -11.52 29.43 -18.62
N GLU A 147 -12.38 30.31 -19.13
CA GLU A 147 -11.93 31.56 -19.75
C GLU A 147 -11.55 32.55 -18.64
N GLY A 148 -10.30 32.52 -18.18
CA GLY A 148 -9.77 33.47 -17.20
C GLY A 148 -8.86 32.83 -16.14
N PRO A 149 -8.54 33.56 -15.06
CA PRO A 149 -7.73 33.01 -13.96
C PRO A 149 -8.48 31.87 -13.27
N PHE A 150 -7.79 30.76 -13.05
CA PHE A 150 -8.34 29.56 -12.44
C PHE A 150 -8.71 29.78 -10.97
N LEU A 151 -7.77 30.35 -10.21
CA LEU A 151 -7.86 30.57 -8.79
C LEU A 151 -7.09 31.84 -8.42
N MET A 152 -7.57 32.54 -7.39
CA MET A 152 -6.90 33.67 -6.77
C MET A 152 -6.32 33.24 -5.42
N SER A 153 -5.07 32.81 -5.41
CA SER A 153 -4.36 32.44 -4.18
C SER A 153 -2.85 32.67 -4.30
N SER A 154 -2.36 33.75 -3.70
CA SER A 154 -0.94 34.10 -3.72
C SER A 154 -0.07 33.19 -2.83
N THR A 155 -0.66 32.34 -1.99
CA THR A 155 0.07 31.44 -1.09
C THR A 155 0.12 30.00 -1.57
N LEU A 156 -0.64 29.67 -2.62
CA LEU A 156 -0.74 28.32 -3.15
C LEU A 156 0.64 27.82 -3.61
N GLN A 157 1.04 26.65 -3.11
CA GLN A 157 2.33 26.01 -3.43
C GLN A 157 2.14 24.72 -4.20
N TYR A 158 1.06 23.99 -3.94
CA TYR A 158 0.74 22.72 -4.59
C TYR A 158 -0.65 22.79 -5.22
N LEU A 159 -0.72 22.45 -6.51
CA LEU A 159 -1.97 22.34 -7.25
C LEU A 159 -1.96 21.04 -8.05
N ASP A 160 -2.93 20.17 -7.78
CA ASP A 160 -3.24 19.00 -8.60
C ASP A 160 -4.56 19.20 -9.32
N ILE A 161 -4.48 19.32 -10.64
CA ILE A 161 -5.63 19.38 -11.56
C ILE A 161 -5.48 18.31 -12.63
N SER A 162 -4.91 17.16 -12.25
CA SER A 162 -4.73 16.01 -13.12
C SER A 162 -6.05 15.29 -13.40
N ASN A 163 -6.17 14.69 -14.58
CA ASN A 163 -7.38 14.01 -15.05
C ASN A 163 -8.66 14.88 -14.94
N CYS A 164 -8.53 16.17 -15.22
CA CYS A 164 -9.61 17.14 -15.13
C CYS A 164 -10.36 17.42 -16.43
N ASN A 165 -10.06 16.65 -17.49
CA ASN A 165 -10.59 16.85 -18.85
C ASN A 165 -10.28 18.23 -19.48
N LEU A 166 -9.21 18.89 -19.03
CA LEU A 166 -8.76 20.17 -19.59
C LEU A 166 -8.21 19.97 -21.01
N SER A 167 -8.82 20.62 -22.00
CA SER A 167 -8.36 20.56 -23.39
C SER A 167 -7.54 21.76 -23.84
N ILE A 168 -7.71 22.91 -23.18
CA ILE A 168 -7.03 24.16 -23.51
C ILE A 168 -6.72 24.88 -22.19
N ILE A 169 -5.50 25.43 -22.09
CA ILE A 169 -5.09 26.34 -21.02
C ILE A 169 -4.53 27.58 -21.69
N ASN A 170 -5.08 28.75 -21.36
CA ASN A 170 -4.62 30.04 -21.89
C ASN A 170 -3.59 30.69 -20.96
N SER A 171 -3.01 31.81 -21.40
CA SER A 171 -1.97 32.53 -20.65
C SER A 171 -2.44 33.19 -19.35
N GLN A 172 -3.74 33.36 -19.16
CA GLN A 172 -4.31 33.99 -17.96
C GLN A 172 -4.63 32.97 -16.85
N PHE A 173 -4.62 31.67 -17.18
CA PHE A 173 -5.09 30.61 -16.28
C PHE A 173 -4.36 30.61 -14.92
N PHE A 174 -3.06 30.91 -14.92
CA PHE A 174 -2.19 30.86 -13.74
C PHE A 174 -1.87 32.24 -13.12
N ASP A 175 -2.44 33.34 -13.61
CA ASP A 175 -2.03 34.72 -13.29
C ASP A 175 -1.92 35.04 -11.78
N ASN A 176 -2.74 34.41 -10.95
CA ASN A 176 -2.86 34.72 -9.51
C ASN A 176 -2.33 33.64 -8.57
N ILE A 177 -1.61 32.63 -9.07
CA ILE A 177 -1.03 31.53 -8.28
C ILE A 177 0.50 31.45 -8.49
N THR A 178 1.18 32.58 -8.30
CA THR A 178 2.59 32.76 -8.65
C THR A 178 3.59 32.07 -7.72
N SER A 179 3.16 31.68 -6.51
CA SER A 179 4.01 30.99 -5.52
C SER A 179 4.05 29.48 -5.68
N LEU A 180 3.43 28.96 -6.75
CA LEU A 180 3.34 27.54 -7.02
C LEU A 180 4.74 26.92 -7.18
N THR A 181 5.00 25.87 -6.41
CA THR A 181 6.26 25.10 -6.47
C THR A 181 6.05 23.75 -7.15
N THR A 182 4.83 23.21 -7.08
CA THR A 182 4.44 21.94 -7.70
C THR A 182 3.11 22.07 -8.42
N LEU A 183 3.10 21.70 -9.70
CA LEU A 183 1.92 21.67 -10.56
C LEU A 183 1.78 20.31 -11.22
N ASP A 184 0.62 19.68 -11.04
CA ASP A 184 0.24 18.48 -11.78
C ASP A 184 -0.92 18.76 -12.75
N LEU A 185 -0.62 18.63 -14.04
CA LEU A 185 -1.54 18.76 -15.17
C LEU A 185 -1.78 17.42 -15.87
N SER A 186 -1.27 16.32 -15.34
CA SER A 186 -1.24 15.02 -16.01
C SER A 186 -2.65 14.52 -16.38
N ASN A 187 -2.76 13.63 -17.35
CA ASN A 187 -4.01 13.01 -17.81
C ASN A 187 -5.07 14.01 -18.34
N ASN A 188 -4.67 15.21 -18.77
CA ASN A 188 -5.56 16.18 -19.42
C ASN A 188 -5.38 16.20 -20.94
N PRO A 189 -6.43 16.20 -21.77
CA PRO A 189 -6.32 16.15 -23.23
C PRO A 189 -5.89 17.48 -23.88
N LEU A 190 -4.74 18.04 -23.49
CA LEU A 190 -4.30 19.39 -23.84
C LEU A 190 -3.89 19.56 -25.33
N ILE A 191 -3.40 18.51 -25.99
CA ILE A 191 -2.91 18.49 -27.40
C ILE A 191 -1.70 19.41 -27.66
N SER A 192 -1.77 20.69 -27.29
CA SER A 192 -0.72 21.71 -27.44
C SER A 192 -0.68 22.65 -26.24
N LEU A 193 0.50 23.18 -25.94
CA LEU A 193 0.70 24.25 -24.96
C LEU A 193 1.44 25.42 -25.62
N GLU A 194 0.89 26.61 -25.49
CA GLU A 194 1.47 27.85 -26.02
C GLU A 194 2.54 28.42 -25.08
N GLY A 195 3.48 29.18 -25.65
CA GLY A 195 4.73 29.55 -24.98
C GLY A 195 4.60 30.46 -23.75
N ASP A 196 3.44 31.08 -23.52
CA ASP A 196 3.21 32.04 -22.44
C ASP A 196 2.39 31.49 -21.26
N VAL A 197 1.87 30.25 -21.36
CA VAL A 197 1.03 29.61 -20.34
C VAL A 197 1.69 29.58 -18.96
N PHE A 198 3.00 29.35 -18.88
CA PHE A 198 3.73 29.22 -17.61
C PHE A 198 4.58 30.45 -17.24
N ASN A 199 4.41 31.59 -17.91
CA ASN A 199 5.27 32.76 -17.73
C ASN A 199 5.31 33.28 -16.28
N VAL A 200 4.19 33.17 -15.57
CA VAL A 200 4.04 33.66 -14.18
C VAL A 200 4.58 32.69 -13.12
N LEU A 201 4.80 31.42 -13.47
CA LEU A 201 5.16 30.33 -12.54
C LEU A 201 6.68 30.27 -12.26
N THR A 202 7.29 31.41 -11.94
CA THR A 202 8.76 31.51 -11.76
C THR A 202 9.30 30.75 -10.55
N SER A 203 8.45 30.42 -9.57
CA SER A 203 8.79 29.62 -8.37
C SER A 203 8.68 28.11 -8.58
N LEU A 204 8.23 27.67 -9.76
CA LEU A 204 7.93 26.26 -10.01
C LEU A 204 9.21 25.41 -9.99
N GLU A 205 9.22 24.37 -9.16
CA GLU A 205 10.30 23.40 -9.06
C GLU A 205 9.93 22.05 -9.69
N THR A 206 8.65 21.69 -9.67
CA THR A 206 8.13 20.43 -10.20
C THR A 206 6.94 20.69 -11.11
N LEU A 207 7.03 20.21 -12.35
CA LEU A 207 5.97 20.27 -13.35
C LEU A 207 5.71 18.88 -13.91
N LYS A 208 4.46 18.43 -13.78
CA LYS A 208 4.00 17.14 -14.32
C LYS A 208 2.93 17.37 -15.37
N ILE A 209 3.18 16.86 -16.57
CA ILE A 209 2.28 16.94 -17.72
C ILE A 209 2.26 15.58 -18.44
N ASN A 210 2.14 14.51 -17.65
CA ASN A 210 2.15 13.14 -18.16
C ASN A 210 0.81 12.80 -18.84
N ASP A 211 0.82 11.96 -19.86
CA ASP A 211 -0.39 11.41 -20.51
C ASP A 211 -1.38 12.49 -20.99
N CYS A 212 -0.88 13.66 -21.44
CA CYS A 212 -1.69 14.80 -21.86
C CYS A 212 -2.01 14.85 -23.36
N LYS A 213 -1.61 13.81 -24.10
CA LYS A 213 -1.70 13.73 -25.57
C LYS A 213 -1.01 14.91 -26.28
N LEU A 214 0.00 15.51 -25.64
CA LEU A 214 0.74 16.62 -26.23
C LEU A 214 1.49 16.14 -27.46
N ASN A 215 1.39 16.90 -28.56
CA ASN A 215 2.20 16.68 -29.76
C ASN A 215 2.88 17.94 -30.30
N ILE A 216 2.48 19.12 -29.80
CA ILE A 216 3.08 20.41 -30.15
C ILE A 216 3.49 21.12 -28.86
N ILE A 217 4.78 21.44 -28.77
CA ILE A 217 5.38 22.27 -27.71
C ILE A 217 6.18 23.39 -28.39
N THR A 218 5.89 24.63 -28.03
CA THR A 218 6.69 25.78 -28.48
C THR A 218 8.02 25.85 -27.71
N GLY A 219 9.11 26.21 -28.39
CA GLY A 219 10.45 26.23 -27.79
C GLY A 219 10.61 27.09 -26.54
N ASN A 220 9.80 28.15 -26.39
CA ASN A 220 9.84 29.04 -25.23
C ASN A 220 8.89 28.66 -24.07
N LEU A 221 8.17 27.53 -24.15
CA LEU A 221 7.16 27.13 -23.15
C LEU A 221 7.69 27.12 -21.71
N PHE A 222 8.95 26.71 -21.54
CA PHE A 222 9.57 26.59 -20.21
C PHE A 222 10.59 27.69 -19.92
N SER A 223 10.62 28.77 -20.73
CA SER A 223 11.66 29.80 -20.64
C SER A 223 11.65 30.60 -19.34
N SER A 224 10.48 30.75 -18.70
CA SER A 224 10.30 31.39 -17.39
C SER A 224 10.60 30.47 -16.19
N LEU A 225 10.66 29.15 -16.40
CA LEU A 225 10.75 28.14 -15.35
C LEU A 225 12.19 27.93 -14.89
N ILE A 226 12.88 29.01 -14.54
CA ILE A 226 14.32 29.02 -14.21
C ILE A 226 14.69 28.23 -12.95
N ASN A 227 13.71 27.90 -12.10
CA ASN A 227 13.89 27.11 -10.88
C ASN A 227 13.47 25.65 -11.04
N LEU A 228 13.04 25.23 -12.24
CA LEU A 228 12.53 23.89 -12.46
C LEU A 228 13.64 22.85 -12.27
N LYS A 229 13.37 21.88 -11.40
CA LYS A 229 14.25 20.75 -11.08
C LYS A 229 13.70 19.45 -11.63
N ASN A 230 12.38 19.28 -11.60
CA ASN A 230 11.70 18.05 -12.01
C ASN A 230 10.70 18.34 -13.13
N LEU A 231 10.92 17.72 -14.29
CA LEU A 231 10.01 17.79 -15.43
C LEU A 231 9.56 16.39 -15.84
N GLU A 232 8.26 16.13 -15.74
CA GLU A 232 7.64 14.88 -16.16
C GLU A 232 6.69 15.11 -17.33
N MET A 233 6.98 14.45 -18.46
CA MET A 233 6.20 14.57 -19.70
C MET A 233 5.99 13.21 -20.37
N ALA A 234 5.94 12.14 -19.57
CA ALA A 234 5.77 10.78 -20.03
C ALA A 234 4.40 10.57 -20.71
N GLY A 235 4.28 9.61 -21.62
CA GLY A 235 2.99 9.24 -22.23
C GLY A 235 2.41 10.26 -23.21
N ASN A 236 3.23 11.17 -23.75
CA ASN A 236 2.85 12.13 -24.81
C ASN A 236 3.33 11.67 -26.21
N ASP A 237 3.02 12.42 -27.27
CA ASP A 237 3.52 12.16 -28.64
C ASP A 237 4.49 13.26 -29.08
N LEU A 238 5.70 13.22 -28.53
CA LEU A 238 6.71 14.28 -28.67
C LEU A 238 7.76 13.94 -29.75
N SER A 239 7.33 13.19 -30.77
CA SER A 239 8.18 12.69 -31.86
C SER A 239 8.82 13.80 -32.72
N ASN A 240 8.20 14.97 -32.82
CA ASN A 240 8.62 16.07 -33.69
C ASN A 240 9.04 17.35 -32.95
N ILE A 241 9.54 17.21 -31.72
CA ILE A 241 9.93 18.35 -30.87
C ILE A 241 11.40 18.71 -31.05
N ASN A 242 11.68 20.02 -31.15
CA ASN A 242 13.04 20.57 -31.10
C ASN A 242 13.54 20.65 -29.64
N TRP A 243 14.01 19.52 -29.12
CA TRP A 243 14.43 19.41 -27.72
C TRP A 243 15.53 20.38 -27.26
N PRO A 244 16.58 20.66 -28.05
CA PRO A 244 17.57 21.69 -27.67
C PRO A 244 16.95 23.05 -27.35
N GLU A 245 15.91 23.44 -28.08
CA GLU A 245 15.19 24.70 -27.85
C GLU A 245 14.33 24.64 -26.59
N VAL A 246 13.57 23.54 -26.42
CA VAL A 246 12.65 23.34 -25.29
C VAL A 246 13.38 23.19 -23.95
N LEU A 247 14.52 22.49 -23.93
CA LEU A 247 15.31 22.23 -22.72
C LEU A 247 16.40 23.28 -22.49
N GLY A 248 16.70 24.11 -23.49
CA GLY A 248 17.86 25.00 -23.49
C GLY A 248 17.91 25.99 -22.31
N THR A 249 16.77 26.36 -21.72
CA THR A 249 16.69 27.27 -20.57
C THR A 249 16.73 26.57 -19.21
N LEU A 250 16.53 25.24 -19.18
CA LEU A 250 16.35 24.45 -17.96
C LEU A 250 17.67 24.02 -17.31
N THR A 251 18.50 25.00 -16.97
CA THR A 251 19.86 24.78 -16.44
C THR A 251 19.90 24.16 -15.04
N ARG A 252 18.79 24.20 -14.28
CA ARG A 252 18.65 23.59 -12.95
C ARG A 252 17.95 22.24 -12.97
N LEU A 253 17.65 21.71 -14.15
CA LEU A 253 16.93 20.45 -14.27
C LEU A 253 17.78 19.31 -13.72
N GLU A 254 17.24 18.58 -12.75
CA GLU A 254 17.85 17.44 -12.06
C GLU A 254 17.19 16.12 -12.47
N TYR A 255 15.90 16.16 -12.79
CA TYR A 255 15.09 15.01 -13.17
C TYR A 255 14.28 15.30 -14.43
N LEU A 256 14.43 14.45 -15.43
CA LEU A 256 13.65 14.51 -16.67
C LEU A 256 13.07 13.13 -17.00
N ASN A 257 11.76 13.07 -17.16
CA ASN A 257 11.05 11.87 -17.58
C ASN A 257 10.29 12.08 -18.89
N LEU A 258 10.78 11.43 -19.94
CA LEU A 258 10.18 11.38 -21.28
C LEU A 258 9.80 9.94 -21.65
N ARG A 259 9.42 9.12 -20.65
CA ARG A 259 9.01 7.74 -20.89
C ARG A 259 7.83 7.69 -21.85
N LYS A 260 7.85 6.80 -22.83
CA LYS A 260 6.71 6.57 -23.74
C LYS A 260 6.24 7.89 -24.39
N SER A 261 7.19 8.70 -24.84
CA SER A 261 6.95 10.00 -25.47
C SER A 261 7.06 9.96 -27.00
N GLY A 262 7.09 8.76 -27.60
CA GLY A 262 7.17 8.57 -29.05
C GLY A 262 8.51 8.96 -29.68
N LEU A 263 9.58 9.11 -28.90
CA LEU A 263 10.88 9.57 -29.38
C LEU A 263 11.53 8.51 -30.29
N THR A 264 11.93 8.92 -31.50
CA THR A 264 12.63 8.06 -32.47
C THR A 264 14.12 8.37 -32.57
N SER A 265 14.51 9.60 -32.28
CA SER A 265 15.88 10.09 -32.31
C SER A 265 16.04 11.30 -31.39
N LEU A 266 17.27 11.54 -30.94
CA LEU A 266 17.67 12.72 -30.17
C LEU A 266 18.95 13.26 -30.80
N SER A 267 19.06 14.59 -30.95
CA SER A 267 20.26 15.24 -31.50
C SER A 267 21.36 15.40 -30.45
N GLU A 268 22.60 15.58 -30.90
CA GLU A 268 23.80 15.69 -30.04
C GLU A 268 23.74 16.85 -29.03
N ASP A 269 22.99 17.90 -29.35
CA ASP A 269 22.83 19.12 -28.55
C ASP A 269 21.61 19.09 -27.61
N THR A 270 20.80 18.01 -27.65
CA THR A 270 19.54 17.87 -26.90
C THR A 270 19.69 18.24 -25.42
N PHE A 271 20.73 17.73 -24.76
CA PHE A 271 20.94 17.91 -23.32
C PHE A 271 22.08 18.87 -22.98
N SER A 272 22.63 19.59 -23.96
CA SER A 272 23.86 20.39 -23.82
C SER A 272 23.84 21.40 -22.65
N ASN A 273 22.66 21.98 -22.36
CA ASN A 273 22.47 22.94 -21.27
C ASN A 273 21.99 22.33 -19.94
N CYS A 274 21.55 21.06 -19.95
CA CYS A 274 21.04 20.35 -18.76
C CYS A 274 22.20 19.76 -17.94
N THR A 275 23.13 20.60 -17.50
CA THR A 275 24.38 20.16 -16.85
C THR A 275 24.20 19.64 -15.42
N ASN A 276 23.05 19.88 -14.80
CA ASN A 276 22.72 19.36 -13.46
C ASN A 276 21.83 18.11 -13.50
N LEU A 277 21.60 17.53 -14.69
CA LEU A 277 20.72 16.38 -14.83
C LEU A 277 21.32 15.17 -14.11
N VAL A 278 20.58 14.65 -13.12
CA VAL A 278 20.96 13.51 -12.28
C VAL A 278 20.24 12.25 -12.74
N THR A 279 18.95 12.39 -13.09
CA THR A 279 18.09 11.28 -13.52
C THR A 279 17.48 11.59 -14.88
N LEU A 280 17.70 10.70 -15.84
CA LEU A 280 17.11 10.76 -17.16
C LEU A 280 16.36 9.46 -17.46
N ILE A 281 15.04 9.57 -17.69
CA ILE A 281 14.18 8.44 -18.05
C ILE A 281 13.70 8.63 -19.49
N LEU A 282 14.16 7.74 -20.37
CA LEU A 282 13.80 7.68 -21.78
C LEU A 282 13.10 6.36 -22.13
N ALA A 283 12.75 5.55 -21.14
CA ALA A 283 12.17 4.23 -21.35
C ALA A 283 10.91 4.22 -22.24
N GLU A 284 10.62 3.08 -22.86
CA GLU A 284 9.43 2.86 -23.71
C GLU A 284 9.33 3.80 -24.92
N ASN A 285 10.47 4.30 -25.43
CA ASN A 285 10.54 5.04 -26.69
C ASN A 285 11.01 4.16 -27.86
N GLU A 286 11.18 4.74 -29.05
CA GLU A 286 11.64 4.04 -30.26
C GLU A 286 13.05 4.47 -30.70
N LEU A 287 13.96 4.61 -29.75
CA LEU A 287 15.33 5.10 -29.92
C LEU A 287 16.27 4.01 -30.50
N ARG A 288 15.92 3.44 -31.66
CA ARG A 288 16.61 2.30 -32.26
C ARG A 288 18.09 2.56 -32.55
N ASP A 289 18.39 3.74 -33.08
CA ASP A 289 19.71 4.15 -33.57
C ASP A 289 20.38 5.16 -32.61
N LEU A 290 20.06 5.13 -31.31
CA LEU A 290 20.61 6.05 -30.32
C LEU A 290 22.12 5.84 -30.14
N ASP A 291 22.90 6.86 -30.50
CA ASP A 291 24.29 6.98 -30.08
C ASP A 291 24.36 7.69 -28.73
N VAL A 292 24.54 6.90 -27.67
CA VAL A 292 24.58 7.40 -26.29
C VAL A 292 25.78 8.34 -26.06
N ALA A 293 26.95 8.02 -26.64
CA ALA A 293 28.17 8.81 -26.45
C ALA A 293 27.98 10.23 -26.97
N VAL A 294 27.40 10.32 -28.17
CA VAL A 294 27.19 11.57 -28.88
C VAL A 294 25.99 12.34 -28.32
N THR A 295 24.86 11.67 -28.10
CA THR A 295 23.60 12.32 -27.67
C THR A 295 23.68 12.87 -26.25
N LEU A 296 24.28 12.11 -25.32
CA LEU A 296 24.40 12.57 -23.94
C LEU A 296 25.64 13.44 -23.71
N GLY A 297 26.66 13.33 -24.57
CA GLY A 297 27.82 14.22 -24.63
C GLY A 297 28.44 14.49 -23.25
N ASN A 298 28.52 15.76 -22.87
CA ASN A 298 29.04 16.19 -21.55
C ASN A 298 28.03 16.01 -20.40
N SER A 299 26.74 15.89 -20.69
CA SER A 299 25.69 15.79 -19.67
C SER A 299 25.72 14.45 -18.94
N VAL A 300 26.29 13.42 -19.57
CA VAL A 300 26.52 12.10 -18.94
C VAL A 300 27.42 12.16 -17.69
N ASN A 301 28.23 13.22 -17.54
CA ASN A 301 29.19 13.36 -16.44
C ASN A 301 28.51 13.51 -15.06
N HIS A 302 27.27 13.98 -15.04
CA HIS A 302 26.51 14.26 -13.82
C HIS A 302 25.41 13.23 -13.57
N LEU A 303 25.04 12.44 -14.59
CA LEU A 303 23.99 11.43 -14.48
C LEU A 303 24.39 10.34 -13.47
N GLU A 304 23.50 10.10 -12.52
CA GLU A 304 23.58 8.96 -11.61
C GLU A 304 22.64 7.83 -12.06
N VAL A 305 21.52 8.19 -12.70
CA VAL A 305 20.48 7.25 -13.14
C VAL A 305 20.12 7.50 -14.60
N LEU A 306 20.23 6.45 -15.41
CA LEU A 306 19.79 6.45 -16.80
C LEU A 306 18.87 5.24 -17.06
N ASP A 307 17.63 5.52 -17.45
CA ASP A 307 16.66 4.48 -17.85
C ASP A 307 16.38 4.54 -19.35
N LEU A 308 16.91 3.52 -20.05
CA LEU A 308 16.74 3.27 -21.47
C LEU A 308 15.93 1.99 -21.72
N SER A 309 15.15 1.53 -20.75
CA SER A 309 14.41 0.27 -20.86
C SER A 309 13.37 0.32 -21.98
N ASN A 310 13.21 -0.77 -22.74
CA ASN A 310 12.23 -0.90 -23.82
C ASN A 310 12.34 0.18 -24.92
N CYS A 311 13.55 0.68 -25.19
CA CYS A 311 13.81 1.69 -26.22
C CYS A 311 14.01 1.11 -27.63
N LYS A 312 13.92 -0.22 -27.78
CA LYS A 312 14.19 -0.95 -29.03
C LYS A 312 15.60 -0.69 -29.59
N ILE A 313 16.57 -0.38 -28.73
CA ILE A 313 17.95 -0.10 -29.12
C ILE A 313 18.50 -1.32 -29.88
N LYS A 314 18.90 -1.13 -31.14
CA LYS A 314 19.34 -2.19 -32.04
C LYS A 314 20.73 -1.86 -32.57
N GLY A 315 21.70 -2.71 -32.26
CA GLY A 315 23.09 -2.52 -32.67
C GLY A 315 24.01 -2.38 -31.47
N PRO A 316 25.32 -2.35 -31.70
CA PRO A 316 26.29 -2.29 -30.62
C PRO A 316 26.14 -0.97 -29.88
N ILE A 317 25.97 -1.04 -28.56
CA ILE A 317 26.23 0.12 -27.70
C ILE A 317 27.75 0.30 -27.73
N SER A 318 28.23 1.40 -28.32
CA SER A 318 29.67 1.67 -28.46
C SER A 318 30.37 1.62 -27.10
N GLY A 319 31.63 1.17 -27.06
CA GLY A 319 32.47 1.26 -25.85
C GLY A 319 32.64 2.69 -25.34
N ASP A 320 32.50 3.69 -26.22
CA ASP A 320 32.56 5.11 -25.87
C ASP A 320 31.24 5.64 -25.27
N ALA A 321 30.14 4.87 -25.33
CA ALA A 321 28.80 5.28 -24.89
C ALA A 321 28.77 5.90 -23.49
N PHE A 322 29.56 5.32 -22.59
CA PHE A 322 29.60 5.70 -21.18
C PHE A 322 30.99 6.12 -20.71
N ALA A 323 31.91 6.43 -21.63
CA ALA A 323 33.31 6.73 -21.29
C ALA A 323 33.45 7.87 -20.26
N ASN A 324 32.57 8.86 -20.31
CA ASN A 324 32.59 10.00 -19.40
C ASN A 324 31.56 9.92 -18.26
N ALA A 325 30.85 8.80 -18.10
CA ALA A 325 29.77 8.60 -17.12
C ALA A 325 30.29 8.37 -15.69
N THR A 326 31.12 9.29 -15.18
CA THR A 326 31.93 9.12 -13.96
C THR A 326 31.12 9.00 -12.65
N ARG A 327 29.84 9.37 -12.67
CA ARG A 327 28.92 9.33 -11.52
C ARG A 327 27.79 8.30 -11.66
N MET A 328 27.75 7.56 -12.76
CA MET A 328 26.65 6.64 -13.03
C MET A 328 26.62 5.52 -11.99
N LYS A 329 25.48 5.40 -11.30
CA LYS A 329 25.22 4.38 -10.27
C LYS A 329 24.23 3.35 -10.73
N SER A 330 23.20 3.76 -11.48
CA SER A 330 22.12 2.89 -11.93
C SER A 330 21.90 3.00 -13.43
N LEU A 331 21.98 1.86 -14.11
CA LEU A 331 21.74 1.75 -15.55
C LEU A 331 20.64 0.73 -15.83
N TYR A 332 19.55 1.19 -16.44
CA TYR A 332 18.43 0.33 -16.83
C TYR A 332 18.38 0.21 -18.35
N LEU A 333 18.52 -1.03 -18.82
CA LEU A 333 18.57 -1.39 -20.23
C LEU A 333 17.57 -2.51 -20.58
N SER A 334 16.68 -2.84 -19.64
CA SER A 334 15.76 -3.98 -19.75
C SER A 334 14.86 -3.87 -20.97
N GLY A 335 14.52 -4.97 -21.64
CA GLY A 335 13.63 -4.98 -22.79
C GLY A 335 14.23 -4.48 -24.11
N ASN A 336 15.56 -4.31 -24.19
CA ASN A 336 16.25 -3.99 -25.45
C ASN A 336 16.92 -5.23 -26.05
N PRO A 337 16.90 -5.43 -27.38
CA PRO A 337 17.57 -6.55 -28.02
C PRO A 337 19.10 -6.38 -28.02
N LEU A 338 19.75 -6.74 -26.92
CA LEU A 338 21.19 -6.53 -26.70
C LEU A 338 22.02 -7.79 -27.00
N PHE A 339 23.29 -7.58 -27.32
CA PHE A 339 24.26 -8.64 -27.56
C PHE A 339 25.40 -8.56 -26.55
N ALA A 340 25.82 -9.70 -25.99
CA ALA A 340 26.72 -9.74 -24.84
C ALA A 340 28.11 -9.10 -25.08
N PRO A 341 28.78 -9.32 -26.23
CA PRO A 341 30.03 -8.61 -26.56
C PRO A 341 29.91 -7.08 -26.60
N ASP A 342 28.82 -6.55 -27.16
CA ASP A 342 28.62 -5.09 -27.24
C ASP A 342 28.40 -4.51 -25.84
N LEU A 343 27.65 -5.25 -25.01
CA LEU A 343 27.43 -4.87 -23.62
C LEU A 343 28.73 -4.90 -22.80
N GLN A 344 29.63 -5.84 -23.08
CA GLN A 344 30.94 -5.90 -22.44
C GLN A 344 31.76 -4.62 -22.71
N GLU A 345 31.82 -4.16 -23.96
CA GLU A 345 32.49 -2.90 -24.30
C GLU A 345 31.81 -1.70 -23.65
N ALA A 346 30.47 -1.62 -23.70
CA ALA A 346 29.72 -0.51 -23.13
C ALA A 346 29.84 -0.40 -21.59
N LEU A 347 29.97 -1.52 -20.88
CA LEU A 347 30.07 -1.54 -19.42
C LEU A 347 31.50 -1.33 -18.91
N ALA A 348 32.53 -1.49 -19.76
CA ALA A 348 33.93 -1.31 -19.41
C ALA A 348 34.26 0.05 -18.73
N PRO A 349 33.70 1.20 -19.14
CA PRO A 349 33.95 2.49 -18.49
C PRO A 349 33.15 2.73 -17.20
N LEU A 350 32.38 1.75 -16.69
CA LEU A 350 31.47 1.92 -15.56
C LEU A 350 31.89 1.14 -14.28
N PRO A 351 33.12 1.27 -13.76
CA PRO A 351 33.58 0.47 -12.61
C PRO A 351 32.82 0.78 -11.31
N LYS A 352 32.21 1.97 -11.21
CA LYS A 352 31.46 2.44 -10.03
C LYS A 352 29.97 2.11 -10.06
N LEU A 353 29.50 1.39 -11.09
CA LEU A 353 28.09 1.04 -11.21
C LEU A 353 27.64 0.19 -10.01
N GLU A 354 26.52 0.58 -9.40
CA GLU A 354 25.93 -0.09 -8.24
C GLU A 354 24.75 -0.97 -8.66
N LYS A 355 23.99 -0.57 -9.69
CA LYS A 355 22.79 -1.25 -10.14
C LYS A 355 22.75 -1.39 -11.66
N LEU A 356 22.50 -2.62 -12.12
CA LEU A 356 22.41 -2.95 -13.54
C LEU A 356 21.19 -3.82 -13.83
N PHE A 357 20.28 -3.33 -14.66
CA PHE A 357 19.03 -4.02 -15.01
C PHE A 357 18.97 -4.36 -16.50
N LEU A 358 19.06 -5.65 -16.80
CA LEU A 358 19.15 -6.24 -18.14
C LEU A 358 18.04 -7.28 -18.37
N SER A 359 16.89 -7.14 -17.70
CA SER A 359 15.79 -8.08 -17.83
C SER A 359 15.24 -8.08 -19.25
N ASN A 360 14.88 -9.25 -19.79
CA ASN A 360 14.24 -9.37 -21.10
C ASN A 360 15.04 -8.72 -22.26
N CYS A 361 16.36 -8.85 -22.25
CA CYS A 361 17.23 -8.30 -23.29
C CYS A 361 17.54 -9.28 -24.44
N GLY A 362 16.99 -10.50 -24.37
CA GLY A 362 17.27 -11.57 -25.35
C GLY A 362 18.66 -12.18 -25.21
N LEU A 363 19.34 -11.96 -24.08
CA LEU A 363 20.69 -12.45 -23.83
C LEU A 363 20.71 -13.97 -23.72
N SER A 364 21.39 -14.66 -24.64
CA SER A 364 21.67 -16.10 -24.51
C SER A 364 22.95 -16.39 -23.70
N ASN A 365 23.86 -15.41 -23.69
CA ASN A 365 25.13 -15.42 -22.96
C ASN A 365 25.21 -14.14 -22.12
N LEU A 366 26.05 -14.17 -21.09
CA LEU A 366 26.38 -12.98 -20.30
C LEU A 366 27.71 -12.36 -20.75
N PRO A 367 27.93 -11.04 -20.53
CA PRO A 367 29.25 -10.44 -20.71
C PRO A 367 30.26 -11.08 -19.75
N ASP A 368 31.52 -11.23 -20.17
CA ASP A 368 32.55 -11.93 -19.37
C ASP A 368 33.39 -11.00 -18.48
N ASN A 369 33.12 -9.69 -18.53
CA ASN A 369 33.86 -8.65 -17.83
C ASN A 369 33.17 -8.12 -16.55
N PHE A 370 32.40 -8.95 -15.84
CA PHE A 370 31.83 -8.56 -14.54
C PHE A 370 32.87 -8.19 -13.48
N ASN A 371 34.14 -8.55 -13.71
CA ASN A 371 35.28 -8.12 -12.89
C ASN A 371 35.56 -6.60 -12.97
N VAL A 372 34.96 -5.87 -13.92
CA VAL A 372 35.10 -4.41 -14.00
C VAL A 372 34.44 -3.68 -12.84
N PHE A 373 33.39 -4.27 -12.25
CA PHE A 373 32.60 -3.60 -11.23
C PHE A 373 33.26 -3.69 -9.86
N GLU A 374 33.56 -2.53 -9.28
CA GLU A 374 34.15 -2.45 -7.94
C GLU A 374 33.11 -2.62 -6.83
N ASN A 375 31.85 -2.22 -7.09
CA ASN A 375 30.77 -2.15 -6.10
C ASN A 375 29.37 -2.47 -6.69
N LEU A 376 29.25 -3.44 -7.62
CA LEU A 376 27.92 -3.84 -8.09
C LEU A 376 27.12 -4.51 -6.95
N LEU A 377 25.99 -3.91 -6.59
CA LEU A 377 25.11 -4.34 -5.50
C LEU A 377 23.85 -5.03 -6.01
N GLU A 378 23.29 -4.56 -7.13
CA GLU A 378 22.06 -5.10 -7.69
C GLU A 378 22.23 -5.47 -9.17
N LEU A 379 21.92 -6.73 -9.49
CA LEU A 379 21.93 -7.23 -10.87
C LEU A 379 20.62 -7.95 -11.17
N ASP A 380 19.91 -7.48 -12.21
CA ASP A 380 18.77 -8.17 -12.78
C ASP A 380 19.08 -8.64 -14.21
N ILE A 381 19.13 -9.96 -14.39
CA ILE A 381 19.30 -10.62 -15.70
C ILE A 381 18.14 -11.59 -15.98
N SER A 382 16.99 -11.36 -15.33
CA SER A 382 15.78 -12.17 -15.48
C SER A 382 15.20 -12.12 -16.90
N HIS A 383 14.31 -13.05 -17.22
CA HIS A 383 13.61 -13.09 -18.51
C HIS A 383 14.56 -13.13 -19.73
N ASN A 384 15.77 -13.65 -19.58
CA ASN A 384 16.72 -13.84 -20.68
C ASN A 384 16.89 -15.34 -20.99
N PRO A 385 17.00 -15.77 -22.24
CA PRO A 385 17.16 -17.18 -22.60
C PRO A 385 18.58 -17.71 -22.29
N LEU A 386 19.02 -17.60 -21.04
CA LEU A 386 20.38 -17.91 -20.60
C LEU A 386 20.66 -19.41 -20.70
N VAL A 387 21.93 -19.74 -20.98
CA VAL A 387 22.43 -21.12 -20.94
C VAL A 387 23.23 -21.35 -19.66
N ASN A 388 23.01 -22.50 -19.00
CA ASN A 388 23.60 -22.86 -17.70
C ASN A 388 25.13 -22.67 -17.59
N VAL A 389 25.88 -22.77 -18.69
CA VAL A 389 27.36 -22.71 -18.70
C VAL A 389 27.90 -21.35 -18.22
N PHE A 390 27.10 -20.29 -18.31
CA PHE A 390 27.54 -18.92 -18.06
C PHE A 390 27.37 -18.44 -16.62
N THR A 391 26.75 -19.24 -15.75
CA THR A 391 26.55 -18.82 -14.35
C THR A 391 27.87 -18.60 -13.61
N ARG A 392 28.94 -19.30 -14.01
CA ARG A 392 30.30 -19.08 -13.48
C ARG A 392 30.87 -17.69 -13.75
N LEU A 393 30.36 -16.96 -14.76
CA LEU A 393 30.82 -15.61 -15.08
C LEU A 393 30.41 -14.59 -14.01
N LEU A 394 29.45 -14.94 -13.14
CA LEU A 394 29.01 -14.11 -12.03
C LEU A 394 29.93 -14.22 -10.79
N ALA A 395 30.88 -15.16 -10.79
CA ALA A 395 31.78 -15.39 -9.66
C ALA A 395 32.53 -14.15 -9.14
N PRO A 396 32.95 -13.17 -9.97
CA PRO A 396 33.61 -11.95 -9.49
C PRO A 396 32.73 -11.01 -8.64
N LEU A 397 31.40 -11.19 -8.63
CA LEU A 397 30.46 -10.28 -7.98
C LEU A 397 30.33 -10.55 -6.48
N GLU A 398 31.40 -10.34 -5.71
CA GLU A 398 31.44 -10.69 -4.27
C GLU A 398 30.57 -9.77 -3.37
N LYS A 399 30.34 -8.53 -3.82
CA LYS A 399 29.57 -7.50 -3.09
C LYS A 399 28.08 -7.47 -3.44
N ILE A 400 27.64 -8.32 -4.36
CA ILE A 400 26.25 -8.34 -4.81
C ILE A 400 25.32 -8.61 -3.63
N GLU A 401 24.28 -7.81 -3.49
CA GLU A 401 23.26 -7.92 -2.44
C GLU A 401 21.93 -8.42 -3.01
N TYR A 402 21.62 -8.09 -4.27
CA TYR A 402 20.42 -8.53 -4.98
C TYR A 402 20.80 -9.13 -6.33
N LEU A 403 20.40 -10.39 -6.56
CA LEU A 403 20.58 -11.08 -7.82
C LEU A 403 19.26 -11.69 -8.29
N ASN A 404 18.77 -11.24 -9.45
CA ASN A 404 17.61 -11.80 -10.10
C ASN A 404 18.00 -12.50 -11.41
N MET A 405 17.77 -13.82 -11.44
CA MET A 405 17.95 -14.67 -12.62
C MET A 405 16.67 -15.46 -12.91
N GLY A 406 15.51 -14.95 -12.47
CA GLY A 406 14.22 -15.58 -12.68
C GLY A 406 13.79 -15.64 -14.15
N TYR A 407 12.98 -16.62 -14.52
CA TYR A 407 12.45 -16.80 -15.88
C TYR A 407 13.53 -16.83 -16.97
N SER A 408 14.73 -17.34 -16.66
CA SER A 408 15.88 -17.31 -17.56
C SER A 408 16.24 -18.66 -18.20
N ASN A 409 15.27 -19.58 -18.28
CA ASN A 409 15.42 -20.91 -18.86
C ASN A 409 16.55 -21.76 -18.25
N LEU A 410 16.94 -21.48 -17.01
CA LEU A 410 17.97 -22.23 -16.31
C LEU A 410 17.44 -23.62 -15.96
N SER A 411 18.21 -24.65 -16.31
CA SER A 411 17.89 -26.05 -15.99
C SER A 411 18.86 -26.70 -15.03
N TYR A 412 19.99 -26.05 -14.76
CA TYR A 412 20.98 -26.50 -13.80
C TYR A 412 21.79 -25.31 -13.30
N ILE A 413 22.03 -25.26 -11.99
CA ILE A 413 22.93 -24.31 -11.36
C ILE A 413 23.95 -25.12 -10.57
N GLY A 414 25.23 -24.95 -10.91
CA GLY A 414 26.31 -25.68 -10.24
C GLY A 414 26.52 -25.22 -8.80
N PRO A 415 27.00 -26.10 -7.90
CA PRO A 415 27.15 -25.81 -6.46
C PRO A 415 28.09 -24.64 -6.15
N GLU A 416 29.08 -24.39 -7.02
CA GLU A 416 30.05 -23.30 -6.85
C GLU A 416 29.58 -21.97 -7.45
N THR A 417 28.39 -21.91 -8.08
CA THR A 417 27.92 -20.70 -8.78
C THR A 417 27.86 -19.49 -7.84
N PHE A 418 27.42 -19.70 -6.60
CA PHE A 418 27.26 -18.64 -5.61
C PHE A 418 28.33 -18.66 -4.52
N ALA A 419 29.42 -19.43 -4.70
CA ALA A 419 30.38 -19.69 -3.65
C ALA A 419 31.04 -18.42 -3.08
N HIS A 420 31.19 -17.36 -3.88
CA HIS A 420 31.82 -16.11 -3.49
C HIS A 420 30.82 -14.99 -3.11
N MET A 421 29.52 -15.20 -3.30
CA MET A 421 28.48 -14.18 -3.09
C MET A 421 28.05 -14.08 -1.61
N THR A 422 29.01 -13.90 -0.72
CA THR A 422 28.77 -13.91 0.75
C THR A 422 27.96 -12.70 1.25
N SER A 423 27.88 -11.63 0.46
CA SER A 423 27.10 -10.42 0.75
C SER A 423 25.64 -10.50 0.26
N LEU A 424 25.27 -11.58 -0.45
CA LEU A 424 23.97 -11.67 -1.10
C LEU A 424 22.85 -11.75 -0.07
N LYS A 425 21.91 -10.80 -0.15
CA LYS A 425 20.73 -10.68 0.73
C LYS A 425 19.49 -11.26 0.05
N LYS A 426 19.32 -11.05 -1.25
CA LYS A 426 18.16 -11.54 -2.00
C LYS A 426 18.57 -12.25 -3.28
N LEU A 427 18.12 -13.50 -3.42
CA LEU A 427 18.31 -14.32 -4.61
C LEU A 427 16.94 -14.71 -5.20
N VAL A 428 16.72 -14.35 -6.47
CA VAL A 428 15.51 -14.70 -7.22
C VAL A 428 15.84 -15.66 -8.35
N LEU A 429 15.27 -16.86 -8.28
CA LEU A 429 15.40 -17.93 -9.25
C LEU A 429 14.04 -18.43 -9.78
N SER A 430 12.95 -17.77 -9.39
CA SER A 430 11.57 -18.12 -9.75
C SER A 430 11.38 -18.23 -11.27
N GLY A 431 10.54 -19.16 -11.72
CA GLY A 431 10.16 -19.32 -13.13
C GLY A 431 11.20 -20.01 -14.03
N ASN A 432 12.28 -20.55 -13.46
CA ASN A 432 13.22 -21.42 -14.18
C ASN A 432 12.76 -22.88 -14.21
N ASP A 433 13.41 -23.77 -14.98
CA ASP A 433 13.09 -25.21 -15.01
C ASP A 433 14.25 -26.03 -14.42
N LEU A 434 14.60 -25.74 -13.16
CA LEU A 434 15.85 -26.19 -12.54
C LEU A 434 15.95 -27.72 -12.37
N LEU A 435 14.86 -28.48 -12.51
CA LEU A 435 14.72 -29.92 -12.30
C LEU A 435 15.04 -30.41 -10.87
N SER A 436 16.16 -29.99 -10.28
CA SER A 436 16.62 -30.29 -8.93
C SER A 436 17.59 -29.22 -8.42
N LEU A 437 17.68 -29.08 -7.10
CA LEU A 437 18.70 -28.26 -6.44
C LEU A 437 19.81 -29.16 -5.89
N GLU A 438 21.07 -28.83 -6.20
CA GLU A 438 22.24 -29.54 -5.69
C GLU A 438 22.43 -29.34 -4.18
N ALA A 439 23.08 -30.31 -3.54
CA ALA A 439 23.39 -30.20 -2.12
C ALA A 439 24.40 -29.08 -1.85
N GLY A 440 24.10 -28.20 -0.89
CA GLY A 440 24.97 -27.10 -0.51
C GLY A 440 24.96 -25.89 -1.44
N LEU A 441 24.07 -25.85 -2.44
CA LEU A 441 24.01 -24.77 -3.44
C LEU A 441 23.96 -23.36 -2.81
N PHE A 442 23.30 -23.20 -1.67
CA PHE A 442 23.16 -21.91 -0.99
C PHE A 442 24.15 -21.74 0.17
N GLY A 443 25.07 -22.69 0.40
CA GLY A 443 25.85 -22.81 1.63
C GLY A 443 26.64 -21.56 1.99
N ASN A 444 27.24 -20.88 1.01
CA ASN A 444 28.07 -19.70 1.26
C ASN A 444 27.30 -18.38 1.36
N LEU A 445 25.97 -18.40 1.18
CA LEU A 445 25.12 -17.22 1.22
C LEU A 445 24.76 -16.83 2.66
N THR A 446 25.77 -16.48 3.46
CA THR A 446 25.63 -16.30 4.91
C THR A 446 24.76 -15.11 5.32
N GLN A 447 24.63 -14.09 4.46
CA GLN A 447 23.78 -12.92 4.67
C GLN A 447 22.41 -13.00 3.98
N LEU A 448 22.05 -14.17 3.42
CA LEU A 448 20.80 -14.32 2.66
C LEU A 448 19.60 -14.08 3.56
N THR A 449 18.78 -13.10 3.21
CA THR A 449 17.54 -12.74 3.89
C THR A 449 16.30 -13.17 3.14
N ALA A 450 16.36 -13.26 1.81
CA ALA A 450 15.24 -13.64 0.96
C ALA A 450 15.67 -14.61 -0.17
N LEU A 451 14.94 -15.72 -0.29
CA LEU A 451 15.13 -16.71 -1.36
C LEU A 451 13.81 -16.98 -2.08
N GLU A 452 13.76 -16.67 -3.37
CA GLU A 452 12.58 -16.89 -4.21
C GLU A 452 12.84 -17.99 -5.25
N LEU A 453 12.06 -19.06 -5.15
CA LEU A 453 12.16 -20.28 -5.95
C LEU A 453 10.80 -20.68 -6.51
N GLU A 454 9.90 -19.73 -6.79
CA GLU A 454 8.53 -20.03 -7.23
C GLU A 454 8.51 -20.63 -8.64
N PHE A 455 7.66 -21.62 -8.91
CA PHE A 455 7.48 -22.22 -10.23
C PHE A 455 8.81 -22.68 -10.89
N CYS A 456 9.72 -23.28 -10.11
CA CYS A 456 11.06 -23.68 -10.58
C CYS A 456 11.13 -25.07 -11.26
N GLY A 457 9.99 -25.69 -11.61
CA GLY A 457 9.95 -27.00 -12.28
C GLY A 457 10.58 -28.14 -11.49
N LEU A 458 10.75 -27.99 -10.17
CA LEU A 458 11.47 -28.96 -9.33
C LEU A 458 10.78 -30.32 -9.40
N LYS A 459 11.51 -31.39 -9.73
CA LYS A 459 10.99 -32.77 -9.72
C LYS A 459 11.02 -33.41 -8.34
N ARG A 460 11.81 -32.84 -7.43
CA ARG A 460 11.96 -33.30 -6.05
C ARG A 460 11.73 -32.12 -5.10
N PRO A 461 11.10 -32.34 -3.95
CA PRO A 461 10.94 -31.31 -2.93
C PRO A 461 12.30 -30.78 -2.45
N ILE A 462 12.31 -29.52 -2.06
CA ILE A 462 13.44 -28.92 -1.35
C ILE A 462 13.61 -29.65 -0.02
N ASN A 463 14.83 -30.08 0.26
CA ASN A 463 15.17 -30.79 1.50
C ASN A 463 16.40 -30.14 2.17
N ALA A 464 16.71 -30.62 3.38
CA ALA A 464 17.80 -30.09 4.21
C ALA A 464 19.18 -30.07 3.55
N ASN A 465 19.41 -30.90 2.53
CA ASN A 465 20.72 -30.98 1.88
C ASN A 465 21.01 -29.75 1.02
N ALA A 466 20.00 -29.00 0.56
CA ALA A 466 20.20 -27.77 -0.21
C ALA A 466 20.85 -26.64 0.61
N PHE A 467 20.66 -26.67 1.94
CA PHE A 467 21.05 -25.61 2.87
C PHE A 467 22.34 -25.89 3.65
N PHE A 468 23.06 -26.97 3.33
CA PHE A 468 24.29 -27.46 3.98
C PHE A 468 24.19 -27.66 5.50
N LYS A 469 24.44 -28.89 5.98
CA LYS A 469 24.11 -29.30 7.36
C LYS A 469 24.77 -28.46 8.47
N ASN A 470 25.98 -27.93 8.23
CA ASN A 470 26.77 -27.22 9.24
C ASN A 470 26.53 -25.69 9.25
N LEU A 471 25.64 -25.18 8.41
CA LEU A 471 25.37 -23.76 8.30
C LEU A 471 23.99 -23.45 8.87
N THR A 472 23.92 -22.39 9.67
CA THR A 472 22.68 -21.79 10.14
C THR A 472 22.55 -20.44 9.47
N TYR A 473 21.48 -20.24 8.72
CA TYR A 473 21.17 -18.92 8.18
C TYR A 473 20.54 -18.10 9.29
N THR A 474 21.35 -17.25 9.92
CA THR A 474 20.90 -16.37 11.00
C THR A 474 19.94 -15.30 10.49
N ASP A 475 20.04 -14.94 9.22
CA ASP A 475 19.36 -13.78 8.64
C ASP A 475 18.30 -14.12 7.60
N LEU A 476 18.13 -15.41 7.23
CA LEU A 476 17.09 -15.82 6.28
C LEU A 476 15.71 -15.63 6.90
N ARG A 477 14.94 -14.68 6.35
CA ARG A 477 13.61 -14.27 6.82
C ARG A 477 12.50 -14.66 5.85
N GLU A 478 12.77 -14.63 4.55
CA GLU A 478 11.77 -14.83 3.52
C GLU A 478 12.13 -16.00 2.60
N ILE A 479 11.18 -16.91 2.42
CA ILE A 479 11.29 -18.01 1.46
C ILE A 479 10.00 -18.12 0.66
N LYS A 480 10.09 -18.05 -0.67
CA LYS A 480 8.96 -18.28 -1.57
C LYS A 480 9.14 -19.55 -2.39
N LEU A 481 8.26 -20.52 -2.19
CA LEU A 481 8.29 -21.83 -2.84
C LEU A 481 7.03 -22.14 -3.66
N GLY A 482 6.16 -21.14 -3.85
CA GLY A 482 4.88 -21.33 -4.52
C GLY A 482 5.00 -21.99 -5.89
N GLY A 483 4.03 -22.82 -6.27
CA GLY A 483 4.02 -23.49 -7.57
C GLY A 483 5.00 -24.66 -7.73
N ASN A 484 5.72 -25.07 -6.68
CA ASN A 484 6.58 -26.26 -6.71
C ASN A 484 5.92 -27.47 -6.05
N PRO A 485 6.27 -28.71 -6.45
CA PRO A 485 5.80 -29.89 -5.75
C PRO A 485 6.45 -29.98 -4.36
N LEU A 486 5.59 -30.16 -3.37
CA LEU A 486 5.95 -30.28 -1.97
C LEU A 486 5.61 -31.69 -1.47
N VAL A 487 6.55 -32.37 -0.80
CA VAL A 487 6.23 -33.61 -0.08
C VAL A 487 5.90 -33.25 1.35
N ILE A 488 4.64 -33.47 1.71
CA ILE A 488 4.14 -33.23 3.06
C ILE A 488 4.38 -34.50 3.88
N PRO A 489 5.21 -34.45 4.95
CA PRO A 489 5.42 -35.62 5.79
C PRO A 489 4.14 -35.98 6.54
N PRO A 490 3.87 -37.27 6.79
CA PRO A 490 2.70 -37.70 7.57
C PRO A 490 2.76 -37.23 9.03
N SER A 491 3.96 -36.98 9.55
CA SER A 491 4.20 -36.44 10.90
C SER A 491 5.50 -35.65 10.94
N GLY A 492 5.57 -34.61 11.76
CA GLY A 492 6.78 -33.81 12.00
C GLY A 492 6.94 -32.63 11.02
N PRO A 493 8.07 -31.89 11.15
CA PRO A 493 8.26 -30.63 10.47
C PRO A 493 8.51 -30.81 8.96
N LEU A 494 7.92 -29.91 8.18
CA LEU A 494 8.11 -29.80 6.73
C LEU A 494 9.52 -29.29 6.38
N PHE A 495 10.01 -28.34 7.17
CA PHE A 495 11.29 -27.68 6.94
C PHE A 495 12.36 -28.07 7.96
N PRO A 496 13.64 -28.04 7.58
CA PRO A 496 14.74 -28.33 8.49
C PRO A 496 14.99 -27.17 9.46
N LYS A 497 15.69 -27.45 10.58
CA LYS A 497 15.98 -26.46 11.65
C LYS A 497 16.80 -25.25 11.19
N GLN A 498 17.55 -25.40 10.10
CA GLN A 498 18.31 -24.31 9.47
C GLN A 498 17.42 -23.13 9.05
N LEU A 499 16.13 -23.38 8.81
CA LEU A 499 15.16 -22.37 8.40
C LEU A 499 14.37 -21.78 9.59
N SER A 500 14.83 -21.99 10.83
CA SER A 500 14.11 -21.57 12.04
C SER A 500 13.95 -20.07 12.23
N GLN A 501 14.69 -19.26 11.47
CA GLN A 501 14.57 -17.80 11.48
C GLN A 501 13.60 -17.25 10.43
N VAL A 502 13.01 -18.11 9.60
CA VAL A 502 12.07 -17.68 8.55
C VAL A 502 10.81 -17.10 9.21
N THR A 503 10.45 -15.89 8.76
CA THR A 503 9.26 -15.15 9.20
C THR A 503 8.22 -15.06 8.09
N VAL A 504 8.62 -15.03 6.82
CA VAL A 504 7.74 -14.95 5.65
C VAL A 504 7.90 -16.22 4.83
N LEU A 505 6.81 -16.94 4.61
CA LEU A 505 6.80 -18.19 3.87
C LEU A 505 5.66 -18.26 2.87
N ASP A 506 5.99 -18.49 1.60
CA ASP A 506 5.03 -18.74 0.53
C ASP A 506 5.04 -20.21 0.09
N LEU A 507 3.89 -20.86 0.29
CA LEU A 507 3.57 -22.23 -0.14
C LEU A 507 2.29 -22.25 -0.98
N SER A 508 2.00 -21.15 -1.68
CA SER A 508 0.84 -21.05 -2.55
C SER A 508 0.96 -21.98 -3.76
N ASN A 509 -0.16 -22.52 -4.24
CA ASN A 509 -0.19 -23.36 -5.44
C ASN A 509 0.78 -24.57 -5.40
N CYS A 510 1.00 -25.15 -4.22
CA CYS A 510 1.85 -26.34 -4.01
C CYS A 510 1.04 -27.65 -4.03
N ASN A 511 -0.24 -27.59 -4.41
CA ASN A 511 -1.17 -28.72 -4.42
C ASN A 511 -1.37 -29.35 -3.01
N ILE A 512 -1.32 -28.52 -1.96
CA ILE A 512 -1.47 -28.96 -0.57
C ILE A 512 -2.94 -29.32 -0.30
N THR A 513 -3.20 -30.53 0.18
CA THR A 513 -4.55 -30.98 0.57
C THR A 513 -4.80 -30.89 2.08
N SER A 514 -3.77 -31.18 2.88
CA SER A 514 -3.79 -31.13 4.35
C SER A 514 -2.36 -30.95 4.89
N LEU A 515 -2.23 -30.31 6.05
CA LEU A 515 -0.95 -30.18 6.76
C LEU A 515 -1.08 -30.84 8.14
N ASN A 516 -0.04 -31.56 8.57
CA ASN A 516 -0.03 -32.15 9.91
C ASN A 516 0.21 -31.06 10.99
N PRO A 517 -0.21 -31.27 12.25
CA PRO A 517 -0.10 -30.26 13.31
C PRO A 517 1.33 -29.77 13.59
N ASP A 518 2.35 -30.62 13.39
CA ASP A 518 3.76 -30.31 13.61
C ASP A 518 4.46 -29.76 12.35
N ALA A 519 3.73 -29.49 11.25
CA ALA A 519 4.33 -29.15 9.95
C ALA A 519 5.29 -27.94 10.03
N PHE A 520 5.03 -26.97 10.90
CA PHE A 520 5.84 -25.76 11.07
C PHE A 520 6.64 -25.71 12.38
N LYS A 521 6.82 -26.85 13.07
CA LYS A 521 7.56 -26.94 14.34
C LYS A 521 9.00 -26.41 14.31
N ASN A 522 9.63 -26.47 13.15
CA ASN A 522 10.99 -25.92 12.98
C ASN A 522 10.98 -24.45 12.51
N THR A 523 9.82 -23.87 12.20
CA THR A 523 9.62 -22.53 11.65
C THR A 523 8.48 -21.83 12.42
N GLU A 524 8.52 -21.85 13.75
CA GLU A 524 7.45 -21.31 14.60
C GLU A 524 7.44 -19.76 14.64
N ASN A 525 8.53 -19.12 14.17
CA ASN A 525 8.70 -17.68 14.11
C ASN A 525 7.98 -17.00 12.92
N LEU A 526 7.16 -17.73 12.18
CA LEU A 526 6.41 -17.19 11.04
C LEU A 526 5.51 -16.04 11.48
N THR A 527 5.65 -14.90 10.78
CA THR A 527 4.77 -13.73 10.86
C THR A 527 3.84 -13.68 9.65
N GLU A 528 4.27 -14.17 8.48
CA GLU A 528 3.45 -14.20 7.26
C GLU A 528 3.50 -15.59 6.61
N LEU A 529 2.32 -16.19 6.42
CA LEU A 529 2.16 -17.49 5.79
C LEU A 529 1.17 -17.42 4.63
N ASN A 530 1.65 -17.68 3.42
CA ASN A 530 0.82 -17.78 2.23
C ASN A 530 0.58 -19.24 1.83
N LEU A 531 -0.68 -19.68 1.92
CA LEU A 531 -1.19 -20.99 1.54
C LEU A 531 -2.27 -20.88 0.45
N ALA A 532 -2.31 -19.76 -0.28
CA ALA A 532 -3.33 -19.51 -1.28
C ALA A 532 -3.31 -20.53 -2.43
N SER A 533 -4.44 -20.72 -3.10
CA SER A 533 -4.56 -21.55 -4.30
C SER A 533 -4.10 -22.99 -4.09
N ASN A 534 -4.37 -23.55 -2.92
CA ASN A 534 -4.16 -24.97 -2.61
C ASN A 534 -5.51 -25.70 -2.57
N GLN A 535 -5.54 -26.93 -2.08
CA GLN A 535 -6.73 -27.77 -1.96
C GLN A 535 -7.11 -28.03 -0.50
N ILE A 536 -6.74 -27.11 0.40
CA ILE A 536 -6.96 -27.27 1.85
C ILE A 536 -8.46 -27.23 2.15
N LYS A 537 -8.91 -28.18 2.95
CA LYS A 537 -10.30 -28.27 3.43
C LYS A 537 -10.38 -27.98 4.92
N ALA A 538 -11.59 -27.60 5.36
CA ALA A 538 -11.95 -27.51 6.77
C ALA A 538 -12.38 -28.89 7.30
N GLU A 539 -11.52 -29.91 7.16
CA GLU A 539 -11.69 -31.22 7.80
C GLU A 539 -10.87 -31.26 9.11
N ASP A 540 -11.29 -32.09 10.08
CA ASP A 540 -10.64 -32.17 11.39
C ASP A 540 -9.12 -32.38 11.22
N GLU A 541 -8.34 -31.56 11.93
CA GLU A 541 -6.87 -31.53 11.96
C GLU A 541 -6.13 -30.71 10.88
N SER A 542 -6.76 -30.36 9.74
CA SER A 542 -6.04 -29.75 8.60
C SER A 542 -5.46 -28.34 8.85
N LEU A 543 -5.96 -27.63 9.87
CA LEU A 543 -5.51 -26.28 10.26
C LEU A 543 -4.90 -26.23 11.67
N LEU A 544 -4.72 -27.37 12.35
CA LEU A 544 -4.20 -27.40 13.73
C LEU A 544 -2.75 -26.92 13.85
N PHE A 545 -2.01 -26.86 12.75
CA PHE A 545 -0.67 -26.26 12.74
C PHE A 545 -0.66 -24.80 13.21
N LEU A 546 -1.79 -24.08 13.11
CA LEU A 546 -1.94 -22.70 13.58
C LEU A 546 -1.68 -22.57 15.09
N GLU A 547 -1.92 -23.63 15.87
CA GLU A 547 -1.66 -23.63 17.31
C GLU A 547 -0.18 -23.39 17.66
N THR A 548 0.72 -23.75 16.76
CA THR A 548 2.17 -23.58 16.94
C THR A 548 2.68 -22.18 16.54
N LEU A 549 1.93 -21.42 15.73
CA LEU A 549 2.40 -20.18 15.09
C LEU A 549 2.07 -18.92 15.89
N ARG A 550 2.61 -18.79 17.10
CA ARG A 550 2.26 -17.69 18.04
C ARG A 550 2.60 -16.28 17.55
N HIS A 551 3.53 -16.17 16.60
CA HIS A 551 3.98 -14.89 16.04
C HIS A 551 3.26 -14.48 14.75
N LEU A 552 2.31 -15.28 14.28
CA LEU A 552 1.63 -15.05 13.00
C LEU A 552 0.83 -13.74 13.01
N GLU A 553 1.15 -12.87 12.06
CA GLU A 553 0.56 -11.56 11.82
C GLU A 553 -0.36 -11.58 10.59
N LYS A 554 0.02 -12.35 9.57
CA LYS A 554 -0.73 -12.48 8.32
C LYS A 554 -0.84 -13.92 7.86
N ILE A 555 -2.05 -14.30 7.44
CA ILE A 555 -2.28 -15.59 6.79
C ILE A 555 -3.13 -15.43 5.53
N ASN A 556 -2.68 -16.06 4.46
CA ASN A 556 -3.44 -16.12 3.21
C ASN A 556 -3.89 -17.55 2.91
N LEU A 557 -5.18 -17.81 3.04
CA LEU A 557 -5.86 -19.07 2.72
C LEU A 557 -6.80 -18.91 1.52
N SER A 558 -6.65 -17.85 0.73
CA SER A 558 -7.53 -17.58 -0.40
C SER A 558 -7.50 -18.70 -1.45
N ASN A 559 -8.62 -18.87 -2.18
CA ASN A 559 -8.78 -19.88 -3.23
C ASN A 559 -8.42 -21.31 -2.79
N ASN A 560 -8.86 -21.72 -1.61
CA ASN A 560 -8.81 -23.10 -1.13
C ASN A 560 -10.22 -23.74 -1.19
N ASN A 561 -10.40 -24.89 -0.55
CA ASN A 561 -11.68 -25.59 -0.47
C ASN A 561 -12.28 -25.53 0.95
N LEU A 562 -12.12 -24.40 1.64
CA LEU A 562 -12.69 -24.17 2.97
C LEU A 562 -14.21 -23.90 2.86
N THR A 563 -15.01 -24.73 3.52
CA THR A 563 -16.48 -24.56 3.56
C THR A 563 -16.97 -23.88 4.84
N THR A 564 -16.15 -23.86 5.90
CA THR A 564 -16.41 -23.21 7.18
C THR A 564 -15.08 -22.77 7.81
N ILE A 565 -15.12 -21.87 8.79
CA ILE A 565 -13.95 -21.46 9.57
C ILE A 565 -14.38 -21.03 10.98
N ASP A 566 -13.67 -21.51 11.99
CA ASP A 566 -13.97 -21.22 13.40
C ASP A 566 -12.93 -20.22 13.96
N PRO A 567 -13.35 -19.10 14.59
CA PRO A 567 -12.42 -18.17 15.22
C PRO A 567 -11.57 -18.79 16.34
N GLN A 568 -11.97 -19.92 16.94
CA GLN A 568 -11.17 -20.64 17.94
C GLN A 568 -9.82 -21.12 17.40
N LEU A 569 -9.70 -21.33 16.08
CA LEU A 569 -8.44 -21.71 15.43
C LEU A 569 -7.35 -20.63 15.60
N PHE A 570 -7.74 -19.37 15.80
CA PHE A 570 -6.82 -18.23 15.87
C PHE A 570 -6.50 -17.77 17.30
N VAL A 571 -6.98 -18.49 18.33
CA VAL A 571 -6.78 -18.12 19.74
C VAL A 571 -5.29 -18.04 20.10
N ASN A 572 -4.47 -18.91 19.51
CA ASN A 572 -3.03 -18.94 19.73
C ASN A 572 -2.24 -17.96 18.83
N ASN A 573 -2.91 -17.12 18.02
CA ASN A 573 -2.30 -16.16 17.10
C ASN A 573 -2.68 -14.70 17.47
N PRO A 574 -2.25 -14.18 18.64
CA PRO A 574 -2.70 -12.88 19.13
C PRO A 574 -2.31 -11.70 18.23
N LYS A 575 -1.21 -11.82 17.48
CA LYS A 575 -0.69 -10.78 16.57
C LYS A 575 -1.40 -10.69 15.23
N LEU A 576 -2.28 -11.65 14.91
CA LEU A 576 -2.92 -11.75 13.61
C LEU A 576 -3.75 -10.49 13.30
N HIS A 577 -3.39 -9.76 12.25
CA HIS A 577 -4.08 -8.55 11.80
C HIS A 577 -4.43 -8.60 10.30
N SER A 578 -4.19 -9.74 9.64
CA SER A 578 -4.54 -9.94 8.24
C SER A 578 -4.86 -11.40 7.94
N ILE A 579 -6.09 -11.68 7.54
CA ILE A 579 -6.59 -13.02 7.19
C ILE A 579 -7.28 -12.91 5.84
N ASN A 580 -6.69 -13.52 4.81
CA ASN A 580 -7.29 -13.59 3.50
C ASN A 580 -7.99 -14.94 3.28
N LEU A 581 -9.31 -14.90 3.19
CA LEU A 581 -10.16 -16.09 2.98
C LEU A 581 -10.90 -16.06 1.63
N ILE A 582 -10.65 -15.06 0.80
CA ILE A 582 -11.39 -14.83 -0.45
C ILE A 582 -11.30 -16.04 -1.39
N GLY A 583 -12.39 -16.35 -2.10
CA GLY A 583 -12.39 -17.42 -3.11
C GLY A 583 -12.57 -18.84 -2.55
N ASN A 584 -12.89 -18.99 -1.26
CA ASN A 584 -13.29 -20.26 -0.67
C ASN A 584 -14.82 -20.48 -0.75
N PRO A 585 -15.30 -21.74 -0.86
CA PRO A 585 -16.72 -22.06 -0.98
C PRO A 585 -17.46 -22.08 0.38
N PHE A 586 -17.41 -20.98 1.12
CA PHE A 586 -18.04 -20.91 2.46
C PHE A 586 -19.56 -21.10 2.42
N ILE A 587 -20.06 -21.92 3.35
CA ILE A 587 -21.48 -22.11 3.59
C ILE A 587 -21.98 -20.98 4.51
N CYS A 588 -23.10 -20.33 4.18
CA CYS A 588 -23.69 -19.30 5.03
C CYS A 588 -24.24 -19.92 6.32
N ASP A 589 -23.50 -19.81 7.43
CA ASP A 589 -23.86 -20.36 8.75
C ASP A 589 -23.49 -19.39 9.89
N CYS A 590 -23.71 -19.77 11.16
CA CYS A 590 -23.36 -18.88 12.26
C CYS A 590 -21.85 -18.77 12.51
N LYS A 591 -21.00 -19.63 11.92
CA LYS A 591 -19.54 -19.51 12.05
C LYS A 591 -19.01 -18.28 11.32
N ILE A 592 -19.60 -17.91 10.19
CA ILE A 592 -19.31 -16.62 9.54
C ILE A 592 -19.65 -15.44 10.45
N ALA A 593 -20.80 -15.49 11.13
CA ALA A 593 -21.19 -14.43 12.06
C ALA A 593 -20.26 -14.39 13.29
N GLU A 594 -19.85 -15.54 13.81
CA GLU A 594 -18.87 -15.65 14.89
C GLU A 594 -17.50 -15.08 14.48
N MET A 595 -17.03 -15.37 13.26
CA MET A 595 -15.77 -14.85 12.73
C MET A 595 -15.83 -13.32 12.54
N TRP A 596 -16.96 -12.80 12.07
CA TRP A 596 -17.19 -11.36 11.92
C TRP A 596 -17.19 -10.64 13.28
N ASP A 597 -17.92 -11.18 14.25
CA ASP A 597 -17.94 -10.64 15.61
C ASP A 597 -16.56 -10.71 16.26
N TRP A 598 -15.80 -11.80 16.03
CA TRP A 598 -14.43 -11.92 16.51
C TRP A 598 -13.54 -10.81 15.95
N ALA A 599 -13.59 -10.52 14.65
CA ALA A 599 -12.81 -9.42 14.06
C ALA A 599 -13.23 -8.06 14.66
N ASN A 600 -14.52 -7.79 14.72
CA ASN A 600 -15.03 -6.49 15.19
C ASN A 600 -14.84 -6.29 16.71
N MET A 601 -15.09 -7.30 17.53
CA MET A 601 -15.14 -7.17 19.00
C MET A 601 -13.88 -7.63 19.71
N ILE A 602 -13.17 -8.63 19.19
CA ILE A 602 -11.96 -9.16 19.81
C ILE A 602 -10.71 -8.50 19.24
N LYS A 603 -10.65 -8.32 17.92
CA LYS A 603 -9.53 -7.59 17.28
C LYS A 603 -9.74 -6.07 17.30
N GLY A 604 -10.98 -5.60 17.39
CA GLY A 604 -11.29 -4.17 17.33
C GLY A 604 -11.10 -3.57 15.92
N ASP A 605 -10.89 -4.43 14.93
CA ASP A 605 -10.60 -4.05 13.55
C ASP A 605 -11.16 -5.11 12.60
N LEU A 606 -12.12 -4.70 11.78
CA LEU A 606 -12.73 -5.56 10.78
C LEU A 606 -11.82 -5.77 9.56
N ASP A 607 -10.81 -4.91 9.33
CA ASP A 607 -9.86 -5.03 8.23
C ASP A 607 -8.87 -6.20 8.41
N VAL A 608 -8.85 -6.80 9.61
CA VAL A 608 -8.25 -8.11 9.84
C VAL A 608 -8.81 -9.17 8.90
N LEU A 609 -10.07 -9.07 8.48
CA LEU A 609 -10.66 -9.93 7.45
C LEU A 609 -10.56 -9.26 6.07
N ILE A 610 -9.61 -9.69 5.25
CA ILE A 610 -9.43 -9.13 3.90
C ILE A 610 -10.71 -9.39 3.07
N GLY A 611 -11.29 -8.31 2.54
CA GLY A 611 -12.54 -8.35 1.77
C GLY A 611 -13.81 -8.15 2.60
N ALA A 612 -13.69 -7.75 3.88
CA ALA A 612 -14.81 -7.38 4.74
C ALA A 612 -15.35 -5.95 4.49
N LYS A 613 -14.46 -4.97 4.22
CA LYS A 613 -14.79 -3.59 3.80
C LYS A 613 -14.37 -3.32 2.34
N SER A 614 -14.80 -2.19 1.77
CA SER A 614 -14.23 -1.66 0.52
C SER A 614 -12.85 -1.10 0.84
N ALA A 615 -11.80 -1.47 0.12
CA ALA A 615 -10.44 -0.99 0.41
C ALA A 615 -10.25 0.45 -0.09
N GLU A 616 -9.75 1.35 0.77
CA GLU A 616 -9.36 2.73 0.39
C GLU A 616 -8.14 2.79 -0.54
N LYS A 617 -7.31 1.74 -0.59
CA LYS A 617 -6.02 1.74 -1.31
C LYS A 617 -6.05 1.23 -2.74
N ASP A 618 -7.22 0.94 -3.30
CA ASP A 618 -7.36 0.68 -4.74
C ASP A 618 -7.45 2.03 -5.49
N ILE A 619 -6.37 2.81 -5.48
CA ILE A 619 -6.19 3.92 -6.42
C ILE A 619 -6.23 3.32 -7.82
N VAL A 620 -7.13 3.87 -8.63
CA VAL A 620 -7.57 3.38 -9.92
C VAL A 620 -6.43 3.42 -10.94
N VAL A 621 -5.68 2.32 -11.05
CA VAL A 621 -4.97 2.00 -12.29
C VAL A 621 -5.96 1.27 -13.18
N LYS A 622 -6.34 1.91 -14.30
CA LYS A 622 -7.22 1.44 -15.37
C LYS A 622 -7.20 -0.09 -15.54
N GLY A 623 -8.31 -0.73 -15.16
CA GLY A 623 -8.58 -2.13 -15.45
C GLY A 623 -9.76 -2.63 -14.61
N ASN A 624 -10.69 -3.37 -15.22
CA ASN A 624 -11.84 -4.01 -14.57
C ASN A 624 -11.43 -5.02 -13.49
N LYS A 625 -10.83 -4.58 -12.39
CA LYS A 625 -10.61 -5.42 -11.21
C LYS A 625 -11.94 -5.52 -10.46
N LYS A 626 -12.61 -6.67 -10.62
CA LYS A 626 -13.78 -7.02 -9.80
C LYS A 626 -13.40 -6.87 -8.33
N LYS A 627 -14.13 -6.04 -7.59
CA LYS A 627 -13.99 -5.92 -6.13
C LYS A 627 -14.06 -7.32 -5.51
N LYS A 628 -13.04 -7.70 -4.74
CA LYS A 628 -12.93 -9.04 -4.13
C LYS A 628 -13.48 -9.02 -2.70
N TYR A 629 -14.77 -9.35 -2.55
CA TYR A 629 -15.42 -9.47 -1.24
C TYR A 629 -15.39 -10.91 -0.71
N LEU A 630 -15.57 -11.08 0.60
CA LEU A 630 -15.89 -12.36 1.21
C LEU A 630 -17.35 -12.75 0.92
N TYR A 631 -17.54 -13.94 0.35
CA TYR A 631 -18.85 -14.48 0.00
C TYR A 631 -19.14 -15.79 0.70
N CYS A 632 -20.42 -16.09 0.89
CA CYS A 632 -20.93 -17.39 1.27
C CYS A 632 -22.10 -17.80 0.37
N HIS A 633 -22.39 -19.10 0.32
CA HIS A 633 -23.53 -19.67 -0.39
C HIS A 633 -24.37 -20.56 0.55
N TYR A 634 -25.64 -20.75 0.22
CA TYR A 634 -26.51 -21.65 0.97
C TYR A 634 -26.47 -23.04 0.35
N ASN A 635 -26.29 -24.07 1.17
CA ASN A 635 -26.32 -25.44 0.69
C ASN A 635 -27.77 -25.93 0.41
N GLU A 636 -27.93 -27.03 -0.33
CA GLU A 636 -29.26 -27.54 -0.69
C GLU A 636 -30.15 -27.87 0.51
N ALA A 637 -29.58 -28.35 1.62
CA ALA A 637 -30.32 -28.69 2.82
C ALA A 637 -30.84 -27.43 3.55
N GLN A 638 -30.03 -26.36 3.61
CA GLN A 638 -30.40 -25.06 4.15
C GLN A 638 -31.52 -24.42 3.32
N LEU A 639 -31.43 -24.51 1.99
CA LEU A 639 -32.46 -24.01 1.08
C LEU A 639 -33.81 -24.74 1.27
N ARG A 640 -33.79 -26.04 1.57
CA ARG A 640 -35.00 -26.83 1.86
C ARG A 640 -35.62 -26.53 3.23
N ASN A 641 -34.80 -26.14 4.22
CA ASN A 641 -35.23 -25.93 5.61
C ASN A 641 -35.42 -24.44 6.01
N MET A 642 -35.18 -23.50 5.10
CA MET A 642 -35.15 -22.05 5.37
C MET A 642 -36.51 -21.42 5.72
N THR A 643 -37.57 -22.21 5.89
CA THR A 643 -38.95 -21.73 6.09
C THR A 643 -39.23 -21.10 7.46
N ILE A 644 -38.33 -21.13 8.45
CA ILE A 644 -38.69 -20.69 9.82
C ILE A 644 -37.50 -20.05 10.58
N ILE A 645 -37.13 -18.80 10.29
CA ILE A 645 -36.57 -17.88 11.30
C ILE A 645 -37.12 -16.48 11.01
N THR A 646 -38.36 -16.21 11.42
CA THR A 646 -39.01 -14.90 11.15
C THR A 646 -39.06 -13.95 12.35
N ASN A 647 -38.61 -14.35 13.55
CA ASN A 647 -38.81 -13.52 14.75
C ASN A 647 -37.69 -13.66 15.80
N LYS A 648 -36.42 -13.62 15.40
CA LYS A 648 -35.32 -13.46 16.36
C LYS A 648 -34.72 -12.07 16.18
N THR A 649 -35.14 -11.12 17.02
CA THR A 649 -34.52 -9.79 17.14
C THR A 649 -33.26 -9.93 17.98
N VAL A 650 -32.10 -9.76 17.35
CA VAL A 650 -30.81 -9.71 18.04
C VAL A 650 -30.40 -8.23 18.11
N PRO A 651 -30.09 -7.66 19.30
CA PRO A 651 -29.64 -6.28 19.41
C PRO A 651 -28.47 -6.00 18.47
N GLY A 652 -28.57 -4.93 17.67
CA GLY A 652 -27.57 -4.56 16.66
C GLY A 652 -27.67 -5.28 15.31
N ARG A 653 -28.54 -6.29 15.14
CA ARG A 653 -28.78 -6.97 13.85
C ARG A 653 -30.20 -6.71 13.35
N ARG A 654 -30.37 -6.54 12.04
CA ARG A 654 -31.71 -6.34 11.45
C ARG A 654 -32.41 -7.70 11.35
N PRO A 655 -33.70 -7.80 11.70
CA PRO A 655 -34.45 -9.04 11.53
C PRO A 655 -34.43 -9.50 10.08
N PHE A 656 -34.36 -10.80 9.85
CA PHE A 656 -34.43 -11.39 8.51
C PHE A 656 -35.85 -11.16 7.92
N VAL A 657 -36.03 -10.23 6.98
CA VAL A 657 -37.36 -9.88 6.43
C VAL A 657 -37.59 -10.47 5.03
N LYS A 658 -38.45 -11.51 5.01
CA LYS A 658 -39.29 -12.11 3.93
C LYS A 658 -38.65 -12.61 2.62
N PRO A 659 -39.23 -13.70 2.04
CA PRO A 659 -38.73 -14.36 0.84
C PRO A 659 -39.17 -13.60 -0.42
N ARG A 660 -38.23 -12.91 -1.07
CA ARG A 660 -38.30 -12.70 -2.52
C ARG A 660 -37.45 -13.79 -3.16
N GLU A 661 -38.03 -14.46 -4.16
CA GLU A 661 -37.50 -15.58 -4.93
C GLU A 661 -35.98 -15.74 -4.78
N TRP A 662 -35.60 -16.72 -3.96
CA TRP A 662 -34.21 -17.03 -3.71
C TRP A 662 -33.65 -17.71 -4.95
N THR A 663 -33.18 -16.92 -5.91
CA THR A 663 -32.19 -17.39 -6.87
C THR A 663 -30.97 -17.81 -6.07
N TYR A 664 -30.36 -18.96 -6.38
CA TYR A 664 -29.14 -19.55 -5.81
C TYR A 664 -27.95 -18.57 -5.72
N ALA A 665 -28.04 -17.54 -4.88
CA ALA A 665 -27.19 -16.36 -4.95
C ALA A 665 -26.21 -16.30 -3.79
N ASN A 666 -24.93 -16.18 -4.13
CA ASN A 666 -23.87 -15.82 -3.21
C ASN A 666 -24.25 -14.56 -2.40
N ARG A 667 -23.89 -14.53 -1.13
CA ARG A 667 -24.10 -13.38 -0.22
C ARG A 667 -22.75 -12.91 0.29
N THR A 668 -22.55 -11.60 0.37
CA THR A 668 -21.36 -11.07 1.08
C THR A 668 -21.50 -11.35 2.57
N TRP A 669 -20.37 -11.57 3.26
CA TRP A 669 -20.37 -11.78 4.71
C TRP A 669 -21.02 -10.60 5.45
N ALA A 670 -20.66 -9.36 5.10
CA ALA A 670 -21.25 -8.14 5.69
C ALA A 670 -22.79 -8.11 5.60
N LYS A 671 -23.34 -8.52 4.47
CA LYS A 671 -24.80 -8.57 4.26
C LYS A 671 -25.42 -9.70 5.08
N TYR A 672 -24.84 -10.90 4.99
CA TYR A 672 -25.30 -12.06 5.74
C TYR A 672 -25.32 -11.79 7.25
N VAL A 673 -24.26 -11.22 7.82
CA VAL A 673 -24.16 -10.95 9.27
C VAL A 673 -25.22 -9.96 9.75
N ARG A 674 -25.46 -8.87 9.02
CA ARG A 674 -26.50 -7.88 9.35
C ARG A 674 -27.91 -8.45 9.32
N GLU A 675 -28.16 -9.44 8.47
CA GLU A 675 -29.47 -10.10 8.28
C GLU A 675 -29.61 -11.34 9.18
N SER A 676 -28.51 -11.93 9.65
CA SER A 676 -28.50 -13.20 10.35
C SER A 676 -29.19 -13.15 11.72
N GLY A 677 -29.89 -14.23 12.07
CA GLY A 677 -30.45 -14.46 13.41
C GLY A 677 -29.45 -15.09 14.40
N CYS A 678 -28.16 -15.13 14.06
CA CYS A 678 -27.12 -15.66 14.94
C CYS A 678 -27.01 -14.75 16.17
N GLU A 679 -26.69 -15.29 17.34
CA GLU A 679 -26.41 -14.47 18.53
C GLU A 679 -24.98 -13.94 18.45
N PRO A 680 -24.70 -12.71 18.91
CA PRO A 680 -23.34 -12.19 18.90
C PRO A 680 -22.51 -12.94 19.94
N VAL A 681 -21.21 -13.09 19.70
CA VAL A 681 -20.27 -13.74 20.62
C VAL A 681 -19.98 -12.84 21.84
N VAL A 682 -21.01 -12.53 22.64
CA VAL A 682 -20.88 -11.84 23.94
C VAL A 682 -20.80 -12.86 25.09
N LYS A 683 -20.97 -14.16 24.82
CA LYS A 683 -21.15 -15.17 25.88
C LYS A 683 -19.97 -16.08 26.19
N ILE A 684 -18.87 -16.08 25.44
CA ILE A 684 -17.69 -16.88 25.83
C ILE A 684 -16.43 -16.11 25.47
N LEU A 685 -15.99 -15.27 26.40
CA LEU A 685 -14.60 -14.99 26.80
C LEU A 685 -14.60 -13.72 27.67
N ARG A 686 -15.11 -13.87 28.91
CA ARG A 686 -14.62 -13.07 30.05
C ARG A 686 -13.08 -13.19 30.10
N PRO A 687 -12.35 -12.20 30.63
CA PRO A 687 -10.94 -11.97 30.33
C PRO A 687 -10.06 -13.14 30.82
N VAL A 688 -9.83 -14.11 29.93
CA VAL A 688 -8.78 -15.11 30.08
C VAL A 688 -7.49 -14.61 29.41
N ALA A 689 -7.59 -13.70 28.43
CA ALA A 689 -6.43 -13.08 27.80
C ALA A 689 -5.63 -12.18 28.75
N LEU A 690 -6.29 -11.40 29.63
CA LEU A 690 -5.58 -10.55 30.59
C LEU A 690 -5.02 -11.31 31.80
N ILE A 691 -5.48 -12.54 32.04
CA ILE A 691 -5.03 -13.40 33.14
C ILE A 691 -3.88 -14.30 32.67
N ALA A 692 -3.88 -14.73 31.40
CA ALA A 692 -2.77 -15.50 30.84
C ALA A 692 -1.43 -14.73 30.93
N ASP A 693 -1.43 -13.42 30.63
CA ASP A 693 -0.24 -12.57 30.75
C ASP A 693 0.23 -12.34 32.21
N LEU A 694 -0.65 -12.58 33.20
CA LEU A 694 -0.30 -12.48 34.62
C LEU A 694 0.23 -13.80 35.20
N PHE A 695 0.08 -14.92 34.50
CA PHE A 695 0.41 -16.26 35.01
C PHE A 695 1.45 -17.04 34.19
N ASP A 696 1.94 -16.52 33.05
CA ASP A 696 2.97 -17.20 32.24
C ASP A 696 4.42 -16.81 32.60
N GLU A 697 4.67 -16.40 33.84
CA GLU A 697 6.00 -16.46 34.45
C GLU A 697 5.90 -16.89 35.91
N SER A 698 6.00 -18.21 36.16
CA SER A 698 6.88 -18.75 37.22
C SER A 698 6.65 -20.24 37.44
N HIS A 699 7.57 -21.04 36.91
CA HIS A 699 7.92 -22.28 37.59
C HIS A 699 8.59 -21.93 38.93
N GLY A 700 7.78 -21.92 39.99
CA GLY A 700 8.20 -22.08 41.38
C GLY A 700 8.78 -20.85 42.11
N ARG A 701 7.92 -20.09 42.81
CA ARG A 701 8.01 -19.66 44.23
C ARG A 701 7.02 -18.53 44.54
N ASN A 702 6.48 -18.56 45.77
CA ASN A 702 5.63 -17.58 46.48
C ASN A 702 5.18 -16.31 45.72
N ILE A 703 3.86 -16.23 45.49
CA ILE A 703 3.14 -15.04 45.02
C ILE A 703 3.40 -13.88 45.99
N SER A 704 3.89 -12.75 45.48
CA SER A 704 4.17 -11.55 46.27
C SER A 704 2.87 -10.81 46.61
N THR A 705 2.81 -10.20 47.80
CA THR A 705 1.68 -9.37 48.27
C THR A 705 1.22 -8.30 47.28
N PRO A 706 2.10 -7.63 46.48
CA PRO A 706 1.67 -6.70 45.43
C PRO A 706 0.85 -7.34 44.31
N ALA A 707 1.17 -8.56 43.89
CA ALA A 707 0.43 -9.28 42.84
C ALA A 707 -0.98 -9.67 43.32
N LEU A 708 -1.10 -10.05 44.60
CA LEU A 708 -2.39 -10.31 45.23
C LEU A 708 -3.26 -9.04 45.33
N ILE A 709 -2.63 -7.88 45.62
CA ILE A 709 -3.32 -6.58 45.67
C ILE A 709 -3.80 -6.15 44.28
N LEU A 710 -2.99 -6.35 43.23
CA LEU A 710 -3.38 -6.07 41.84
C LEU A 710 -4.53 -6.96 41.36
N ALA A 711 -4.51 -8.25 41.69
CA ALA A 711 -5.60 -9.18 41.36
C ALA A 711 -6.91 -8.80 42.08
N VAL A 712 -6.83 -8.40 43.36
CA VAL A 712 -8.00 -7.94 44.14
C VAL A 712 -8.52 -6.59 43.63
N MET A 713 -7.64 -5.67 43.22
CA MET A 713 -8.01 -4.39 42.61
C MET A 713 -8.69 -4.59 41.25
N ALA A 714 -8.19 -5.51 40.42
CA ALA A 714 -8.81 -5.86 39.14
C ALA A 714 -10.19 -6.51 39.33
N LEU A 715 -10.34 -7.39 40.33
CA LEU A 715 -11.63 -7.98 40.70
C LEU A 715 -12.61 -6.93 41.26
N ALA A 716 -12.12 -5.94 42.03
CA ALA A 716 -12.92 -4.86 42.57
C ALA A 716 -13.37 -3.86 41.48
N LEU A 717 -12.49 -3.54 40.52
CA LEU A 717 -12.82 -2.74 39.34
C LEU A 717 -13.83 -3.47 38.44
N GLY A 718 -13.67 -4.78 38.26
CA GLY A 718 -14.63 -5.65 37.57
C GLY A 718 -15.99 -5.72 38.27
N LEU A 719 -16.03 -5.75 39.61
CA LEU A 719 -17.29 -5.68 40.35
C LEU A 719 -17.94 -4.28 40.24
N GLY A 720 -17.13 -3.22 40.24
CA GLY A 720 -17.57 -1.84 40.08
C GLY A 720 -18.22 -1.58 38.73
N THR A 721 -17.63 -2.09 37.65
CA THR A 721 -18.20 -1.99 36.30
C THR A 721 -19.48 -2.82 36.16
N VAL A 722 -19.59 -3.99 36.79
CA VAL A 722 -20.83 -4.80 36.84
C VAL A 722 -21.93 -4.09 37.63
N ILE A 723 -21.62 -3.45 38.76
CA ILE A 723 -22.59 -2.69 39.55
C ILE A 723 -23.04 -1.43 38.79
N MET A 724 -22.12 -0.77 38.07
CA MET A 724 -22.41 0.42 37.27
C MET A 724 -23.26 0.08 36.03
N THR A 725 -22.97 -1.02 35.35
CA THR A 725 -23.79 -1.53 34.24
C THR A 725 -25.18 -1.98 34.72
N LEU A 726 -25.30 -2.65 35.88
CA LEU A 726 -26.60 -2.99 36.46
C LEU A 726 -27.41 -1.75 36.87
N ARG A 727 -26.76 -0.68 37.38
CA ARG A 727 -27.41 0.61 37.70
C ARG A 727 -27.81 1.39 36.44
N LEU A 728 -27.02 1.34 35.37
CA LEU A 728 -27.36 1.91 34.06
C LEU A 728 -28.53 1.15 33.42
N PHE A 729 -28.58 -0.18 33.57
CA PHE A 729 -29.70 -1.02 33.10
C PHE A 729 -31.01 -0.72 33.84
N GLN A 730 -30.96 -0.50 35.16
CA GLN A 730 -32.13 -0.09 35.95
C GLN A 730 -32.60 1.34 35.62
N LYS A 731 -31.70 2.29 35.35
CA LYS A 731 -32.06 3.64 34.90
C LYS A 731 -32.68 3.66 33.48
N ARG A 732 -32.23 2.78 32.59
CA ARG A 732 -32.77 2.66 31.22
C ARG A 732 -34.22 2.14 31.20
N GLN A 733 -34.56 1.18 32.06
CA GLN A 733 -35.95 0.71 32.19
C GLN A 733 -36.92 1.79 32.72
N VAL A 734 -36.45 2.72 33.57
CA VAL A 734 -37.28 3.84 34.04
C VAL A 734 -37.44 4.90 32.95
N SER A 735 -36.37 5.18 32.18
CA SER A 735 -36.38 6.13 31.05
C SER A 735 -37.27 5.67 29.88
N GLU A 736 -37.29 4.38 29.56
CA GLU A 736 -38.15 3.82 28.49
C GLU A 736 -39.63 3.82 28.90
N MET A 737 -39.94 3.62 30.18
CA MET A 737 -41.31 3.67 30.70
C MET A 737 -41.89 5.10 30.72
N ASP A 738 -41.05 6.12 30.95
CA ASP A 738 -41.44 7.54 30.89
C ASP A 738 -41.58 8.07 29.45
N THR A 739 -40.81 7.54 28.50
CA THR A 739 -40.96 7.90 27.07
C THR A 739 -42.18 7.24 26.42
N GLU A 740 -42.59 6.06 26.88
CA GLU A 740 -43.81 5.38 26.38
C GLU A 740 -45.10 6.03 26.91
N ASN A 741 -45.10 6.59 28.13
CA ASN A 741 -46.22 7.39 28.64
C ASN A 741 -46.33 8.75 27.95
N ASN A 742 -45.21 9.42 27.65
CA ASN A 742 -45.20 10.70 26.92
C ASN A 742 -45.61 10.55 25.43
N ARG A 743 -45.39 9.38 24.82
CA ARG A 743 -45.87 9.06 23.45
C ARG A 743 -47.36 8.69 23.37
N LYS A 744 -48.02 8.35 24.48
CA LYS A 744 -49.48 8.08 24.52
C LYS A 744 -50.32 9.31 24.86
N GLN A 745 -49.70 10.40 25.31
CA GLN A 745 -50.36 11.68 25.62
C GLN A 745 -50.21 12.76 24.52
N ARG A 746 -49.37 12.53 23.50
CA ARG A 746 -49.34 13.28 22.24
C ARG A 746 -50.04 12.47 21.16
#